data_AF-A0A2D8U6D5-F1
#
_entry.id   AF-A0A2D8U6D5-F1
#
_cell.length_a   1.000
_cell.length_b   1.000
_cell.length_c   1.000
_cell.angle_alpha   90.00
_cell.angle_beta   90.00
_cell.angle_gamma   90.00
#
_symmetry.space_group_name_H-M   'P 1'
#
loop_
_entity.id
_entity.type
_entity.pdbx_description
1 polymer ?
#
loop_
_entity_poly.entity_id
_entity_poly.type
_entity_poly.pdbx_seq_one_letter_code
_entity_poly.pdbx_strand_id
1 'polypeptide(L)'
;MRQSIQGGIQNILTPVAAIRGVARMDHEALNDMKASELKIMCKGMGLRVSGSKSELINRIIEASEPARKEESVPSMDQAIDALLDRHDKSTKEKKTEKKPHEIMEAEIVEDTEIKSDESEFEILLLDDDTEEEKPLRELVENKTQEFSEKLEEEKIRTSASRKPSESPETKNKIGNRLTITRMQLAAGLTVALLLSASLWIVLQRDSSFTVQPVRYGDSIQFSIQQSTISVEGDDMVSIVRDSLSPSSFDQVCSEVDVEISGTGSVSVEEGSDQDTIFPSDLDHRGAFSVNDAYGRASLAVKQVVNHDIKVDLQGKTWRDNGVECSNAGWSYPDNQLLMQTDSYRHISDKSVIRTETTASFSDSDGESTELEATTFGSSLLPGLGAIAPLLSVPLLPMDLQDFFENEVLEEGAVSDEGSTWEWSVKQERNDPIHGYVYPISISHKEIEHCLGYITLDILVNPQIPWPVQQTANIRLDKSLSKSDCNVFASAISDATLPEGRLDIRMDMTVTSAEKGNTAVNWYDEYDSKPSPGDDRPTSAGKRDWASHMPDESDSRLNIEETVACMTATYPTSDASVAVDSGGYFWKANHLLGDMKWNLSWVDTQDSSGWIHLSMDGQECSIIESGQYQDGEVSWDKTSVPSTLTLDYLGSRLLAQGRYSQVEQVLFEENAAKTNMLGYRVLSGEADDLSDLLSSDLSTGIVTVVASSEWSQSNRDYSFNAVMDATTARVGGWIQISTASD
;
A
#
# COMPACT_ATOMS: atom_id res chain seq x y z
N MET A 1 -13.93 -67.28 -25.45
CA MET A 1 -13.74 -67.41 -26.92
C MET A 1 -12.79 -66.30 -27.34
N ARG A 2 -11.54 -66.67 -27.70
CA ARG A 2 -10.50 -66.00 -28.53
C ARG A 2 -10.25 -64.48 -28.33
N GLN A 3 -9.09 -64.09 -27.76
CA GLN A 3 -7.81 -63.66 -28.41
C GLN A 3 -7.70 -62.11 -28.41
N SER A 4 -6.58 -61.40 -28.14
CA SER A 4 -5.15 -61.67 -27.93
C SER A 4 -4.50 -60.36 -27.35
N ILE A 5 -3.75 -60.33 -26.23
CA ILE A 5 -2.26 -60.36 -26.05
C ILE A 5 -1.54 -59.26 -26.89
N GLN A 6 -0.71 -58.31 -26.39
CA GLN A 6 0.52 -58.32 -25.53
C GLN A 6 0.63 -56.94 -24.80
N GLY A 7 1.08 -56.78 -23.54
CA GLY A 7 2.37 -57.15 -22.91
C GLY A 7 3.35 -55.97 -23.05
N GLY A 8 4.07 -55.43 -22.06
CA GLY A 8 4.33 -55.73 -20.66
C GLY A 8 5.44 -54.76 -20.16
N ILE A 9 5.47 -54.55 -18.85
CA ILE A 9 6.33 -53.66 -18.03
C ILE A 9 7.82 -54.09 -18.04
N GLN A 10 8.77 -53.14 -18.10
CA GLN A 10 10.01 -53.15 -17.28
C GLN A 10 10.84 -51.84 -17.28
N ASN A 11 10.74 -51.08 -16.19
CA ASN A 11 11.79 -50.62 -15.25
C ASN A 11 13.12 -49.93 -15.65
N ILE A 12 13.36 -48.78 -14.97
CA ILE A 12 14.58 -48.26 -14.26
C ILE A 12 15.49 -47.18 -14.91
N LEU A 13 15.51 -46.00 -14.24
CA LEU A 13 16.53 -44.94 -13.99
C LEU A 13 17.75 -44.68 -14.93
N THR A 14 17.80 -43.42 -15.44
CA THR A 14 18.91 -42.40 -15.63
C THR A 14 20.26 -42.76 -16.30
N PRO A 15 21.01 -41.84 -16.98
CA PRO A 15 21.21 -40.41 -16.63
C PRO A 15 21.29 -39.36 -17.78
N VAL A 16 21.40 -38.10 -17.35
CA VAL A 16 21.82 -36.87 -18.04
C VAL A 16 22.91 -37.09 -19.10
N ALA A 17 22.59 -36.78 -20.36
CA ALA A 17 23.46 -36.13 -21.37
C ALA A 17 22.78 -36.17 -22.76
N ALA A 18 22.92 -35.06 -23.49
CA ALA A 18 22.62 -34.88 -24.92
C ALA A 18 21.16 -34.54 -25.32
N ILE A 19 20.85 -33.24 -25.34
CA ILE A 19 20.07 -32.67 -26.44
C ILE A 19 20.97 -31.62 -27.10
N ARG A 20 21.80 -32.08 -28.05
CA ARG A 20 22.45 -31.25 -29.06
C ARG A 20 21.66 -31.48 -30.35
N GLY A 21 20.78 -30.55 -30.66
CA GLY A 21 19.90 -30.61 -31.84
C GLY A 21 18.60 -29.86 -31.57
N VAL A 22 18.66 -28.53 -31.59
CA VAL A 22 17.44 -27.70 -31.60
C VAL A 22 16.80 -27.92 -32.97
N ALA A 23 15.62 -28.54 -32.99
CA ALA A 23 14.80 -28.59 -34.19
C ALA A 23 14.37 -27.16 -34.54
N ARG A 24 14.46 -26.78 -35.81
CA ARG A 24 13.98 -25.49 -36.31
C ARG A 24 12.49 -25.39 -35.97
N MET A 25 12.13 -24.46 -35.10
CA MET A 25 10.75 -24.24 -34.70
C MET A 25 10.09 -23.26 -35.66
N ASP A 26 8.85 -23.53 -36.03
CA ASP A 26 8.09 -22.69 -36.96
C ASP A 26 7.40 -21.55 -36.21
N HIS A 27 7.38 -20.35 -36.79
CA HIS A 27 6.85 -19.14 -36.16
C HIS A 27 5.35 -19.27 -35.86
N GLU A 28 4.61 -19.95 -36.73
CA GLU A 28 3.17 -20.18 -36.58
C GLU A 28 2.88 -21.13 -35.39
N ALA A 29 3.70 -22.15 -35.19
CA ALA A 29 3.57 -23.08 -34.05
C ALA A 29 3.91 -22.43 -32.70
N LEU A 30 4.85 -21.49 -32.67
CA LEU A 30 5.18 -20.71 -31.47
C LEU A 30 4.10 -19.67 -31.15
N ASN A 31 3.40 -19.15 -32.18
CA ASN A 31 2.31 -18.20 -32.01
C ASN A 31 1.04 -18.84 -31.44
N ASP A 32 0.83 -20.14 -31.62
CA ASP A 32 -0.29 -20.88 -31.02
C ASP A 32 -0.06 -21.26 -29.54
N MET A 33 1.18 -21.15 -29.04
CA MET A 33 1.51 -21.46 -27.65
C MET A 33 1.11 -20.35 -26.68
N LYS A 34 0.79 -20.71 -25.43
CA LYS A 34 0.54 -19.70 -24.39
C LYS A 34 1.84 -18.99 -24.02
N ALA A 35 1.77 -17.72 -23.62
CA ALA A 35 2.94 -16.96 -23.17
C ALA A 35 3.67 -17.68 -22.01
N SER A 36 2.95 -18.34 -21.11
CA SER A 36 3.53 -19.17 -20.05
C SER A 36 4.36 -20.35 -20.57
N GLU A 37 3.93 -21.00 -21.65
CA GLU A 37 4.67 -22.11 -22.28
C GLU A 37 5.91 -21.62 -23.02
N LEU A 38 5.82 -20.45 -23.69
CA LEU A 38 6.96 -19.78 -24.30
C LEU A 38 7.98 -19.31 -23.26
N LYS A 39 7.54 -18.80 -22.11
CA LYS A 39 8.40 -18.47 -20.96
C LYS A 39 9.13 -19.71 -20.42
N ILE A 40 8.44 -20.84 -20.27
CA ILE A 40 9.06 -22.11 -19.88
C ILE A 40 10.10 -22.56 -20.92
N MET A 41 9.82 -22.34 -22.21
CA MET A 41 10.73 -22.68 -23.29
C MET A 41 11.98 -21.79 -23.32
N CYS A 42 11.81 -20.47 -23.19
CA CYS A 42 12.90 -19.51 -23.00
C CYS A 42 13.77 -19.91 -21.79
N LYS A 43 13.14 -20.23 -20.65
CA LYS A 43 13.83 -20.70 -19.43
C LYS A 43 14.63 -21.98 -19.68
N GLY A 44 14.07 -22.95 -20.40
CA GLY A 44 14.76 -24.18 -20.80
C GLY A 44 15.93 -23.96 -21.76
N MET A 45 15.93 -22.85 -22.51
CA MET A 45 16.99 -22.43 -23.44
C MET A 45 17.97 -21.42 -22.83
N GLY A 46 17.78 -20.98 -21.58
CA GLY A 46 18.59 -19.96 -20.93
C GLY A 46 18.39 -18.53 -21.47
N LEU A 47 17.20 -18.24 -22.00
CA LEU A 47 16.82 -16.95 -22.59
C LEU A 47 15.92 -16.15 -21.63
N ARG A 48 15.97 -14.82 -21.73
CA ARG A 48 15.08 -13.90 -20.99
C ARG A 48 13.61 -14.32 -21.14
N VAL A 49 12.86 -14.35 -20.04
CA VAL A 49 11.44 -14.76 -20.01
C VAL A 49 10.48 -13.56 -19.93
N SER A 50 11.02 -12.35 -19.84
CA SER A 50 10.22 -11.12 -19.87
C SER A 50 10.07 -10.59 -21.29
N GLY A 51 9.03 -9.80 -21.50
CA GLY A 51 8.66 -9.25 -22.81
C GLY A 51 7.34 -9.79 -23.32
N SER A 52 6.83 -9.14 -24.37
CA SER A 52 5.58 -9.53 -25.01
C SER A 52 5.71 -10.92 -25.66
N LYS A 53 4.57 -11.56 -25.95
CA LYS A 53 4.56 -12.88 -26.60
C LYS A 53 5.39 -12.90 -27.89
N SER A 54 5.33 -11.82 -28.68
CA SER A 54 6.10 -11.67 -29.91
C SER A 54 7.61 -11.54 -29.65
N GLU A 55 8.02 -10.86 -28.59
CA GLU A 55 9.44 -10.79 -28.17
C GLU A 55 9.97 -12.15 -27.71
N LEU A 56 9.16 -12.93 -26.98
CA LEU A 56 9.53 -14.30 -26.58
C LEU A 56 9.67 -15.22 -27.81
N ILE A 57 8.74 -15.12 -28.76
CA ILE A 57 8.78 -15.89 -30.02
C ILE A 57 10.04 -15.52 -30.82
N ASN A 58 10.30 -14.23 -31.02
CA ASN A 58 11.48 -13.77 -31.74
C ASN A 58 12.79 -14.25 -31.08
N ARG A 59 12.85 -14.20 -29.75
CA ARG A 59 14.03 -14.64 -28.98
C ARG A 59 14.26 -16.16 -29.10
N ILE A 60 13.20 -16.96 -29.09
CA ILE A 60 13.27 -18.42 -29.31
C ILE A 60 13.75 -18.72 -30.74
N ILE A 61 13.26 -17.97 -31.73
CA ILE A 61 13.64 -18.14 -33.14
C ILE A 61 15.10 -17.75 -33.37
N GLU A 62 15.54 -16.60 -32.87
CA GLU A 62 16.93 -16.13 -32.97
C GLU A 62 17.91 -17.11 -32.32
N ALA A 63 17.56 -17.66 -31.15
CA ALA A 63 18.37 -18.67 -30.48
C ALA A 63 18.40 -20.04 -31.20
N SER A 64 17.44 -20.28 -32.11
CA SER A 64 17.34 -21.52 -32.88
C SER A 64 18.14 -21.48 -34.21
N GLU A 65 18.65 -20.31 -34.62
CA GLU A 65 19.48 -20.19 -35.82
C GLU A 65 20.95 -20.55 -35.55
N PRO A 66 21.60 -21.42 -36.36
CA PRO A 66 23.01 -21.74 -36.18
C PRO A 66 23.91 -20.58 -36.60
N ALA A 67 24.72 -20.08 -35.66
CA ALA A 67 25.73 -19.05 -35.89
C ALA A 67 26.59 -19.36 -37.13
N ARG A 68 26.54 -18.49 -38.13
CA ARG A 68 27.44 -18.50 -39.28
C ARG A 68 28.82 -18.04 -38.81
N LYS A 69 29.76 -18.98 -38.67
CA LYS A 69 31.18 -18.64 -38.46
C LYS A 69 31.70 -17.95 -39.73
N GLU A 70 31.93 -16.64 -39.65
CA GLU A 70 32.91 -15.96 -40.50
C GLU A 70 34.10 -15.56 -39.61
N GLU A 71 35.16 -16.37 -39.67
CA GLU A 71 36.50 -15.95 -39.27
C GLU A 71 37.02 -14.96 -40.32
N SER A 72 37.11 -13.68 -39.97
CA SER A 72 38.15 -12.81 -40.52
C SER A 72 38.53 -11.76 -39.47
N VAL A 73 39.80 -11.74 -39.10
CA VAL A 73 40.39 -10.76 -38.18
C VAL A 73 40.78 -9.53 -39.01
N PRO A 74 40.24 -8.33 -38.77
CA PRO A 74 40.85 -7.10 -39.28
C PRO A 74 41.93 -6.66 -38.29
N SER A 75 43.11 -6.30 -38.80
CA SER A 75 44.20 -5.76 -37.98
C SER A 75 43.87 -4.34 -37.49
N MET A 76 44.49 -3.97 -36.37
CA MET A 76 44.36 -2.72 -35.62
C MET A 76 44.54 -1.43 -36.44
N ASP A 77 45.02 -1.51 -37.68
CA ASP A 77 45.33 -0.35 -38.52
C ASP A 77 44.11 0.17 -39.32
N GLN A 78 43.03 -0.60 -39.45
CA GLN A 78 41.81 -0.17 -40.18
C GLN A 78 40.78 0.57 -39.29
N ALA A 79 40.90 0.50 -37.97
CA ALA A 79 40.00 1.20 -37.04
C ALA A 79 40.32 2.70 -36.91
N ILE A 80 41.52 3.13 -37.29
CA ILE A 80 41.98 4.52 -37.17
C ILE A 80 41.50 5.38 -38.35
N ASP A 81 41.41 4.82 -39.56
CA ASP A 81 40.93 5.57 -40.74
C ASP A 81 39.40 5.73 -40.77
N ALA A 82 38.63 4.84 -40.12
CA ALA A 82 37.18 4.94 -40.03
C ALA A 82 36.67 6.02 -39.05
N LEU A 83 37.54 6.51 -38.15
CA LEU A 83 37.20 7.57 -37.18
C LEU A 83 37.37 8.99 -37.73
N LEU A 84 37.96 9.16 -38.92
CA LEU A 84 38.21 10.48 -39.52
C LEU A 84 37.16 10.91 -40.56
N ASP A 85 36.27 10.01 -41.00
CA ASP A 85 35.36 10.28 -42.13
C ASP A 85 33.88 10.50 -41.73
N ARG A 86 33.54 10.55 -40.43
CA ARG A 86 32.15 10.75 -39.99
C ARG A 86 31.73 12.21 -39.78
N HIS A 87 32.60 13.16 -40.12
CA HIS A 87 32.25 14.57 -40.18
C HIS A 87 31.98 14.98 -41.63
N ASP A 88 30.79 14.66 -42.15
CA ASP A 88 29.97 15.61 -42.94
C ASP A 88 28.72 14.97 -43.59
N LYS A 89 27.57 15.36 -43.04
CA LYS A 89 26.35 15.87 -43.72
C LYS A 89 26.04 15.45 -45.18
N SER A 90 24.82 14.90 -45.34
CA SER A 90 23.66 15.56 -45.98
C SER A 90 22.91 14.78 -47.10
N THR A 91 21.59 14.72 -46.90
CA THR A 91 20.46 14.85 -47.86
C THR A 91 20.24 13.93 -49.08
N LYS A 92 18.98 13.43 -49.11
CA LYS A 92 17.93 13.49 -50.17
C LYS A 92 17.58 12.24 -50.99
N GLU A 93 16.26 11.91 -50.92
CA GLU A 93 15.26 11.54 -51.96
C GLU A 93 15.62 10.39 -52.96
N LYS A 94 14.78 9.43 -53.37
CA LYS A 94 13.42 9.55 -53.94
C LYS A 94 12.87 8.17 -54.39
N LYS A 95 11.54 7.98 -54.25
CA LYS A 95 10.51 7.35 -55.13
C LYS A 95 10.77 6.06 -55.93
N THR A 96 9.75 5.17 -55.96
CA THR A 96 8.76 4.91 -57.08
C THR A 96 8.12 3.51 -56.87
N GLU A 97 6.83 3.35 -56.48
CA GLU A 97 5.57 3.31 -57.27
C GLU A 97 5.29 1.97 -58.04
N LYS A 98 4.26 1.18 -57.63
CA LYS A 98 2.99 0.89 -58.38
C LYS A 98 2.24 -0.39 -57.95
N LYS A 99 0.92 -0.18 -57.73
CA LYS A 99 -0.29 -1.05 -57.62
C LYS A 99 -0.67 -1.75 -58.96
N PRO A 100 -1.84 -2.43 -59.12
CA PRO A 100 -2.58 -3.42 -58.30
C PRO A 100 -3.19 -4.58 -59.16
N HIS A 101 -3.96 -5.50 -58.57
CA HIS A 101 -5.11 -6.12 -59.25
C HIS A 101 -6.21 -6.60 -58.27
N GLU A 102 -7.43 -6.64 -58.79
CA GLU A 102 -8.76 -6.52 -58.18
C GLU A 102 -9.55 -7.86 -58.16
N ILE A 103 -10.79 -7.78 -57.64
CA ILE A 103 -12.05 -8.53 -57.94
C ILE A 103 -12.46 -9.69 -57.00
N MET A 104 -13.52 -9.52 -56.19
CA MET A 104 -14.90 -10.07 -56.40
C MET A 104 -15.80 -10.02 -55.15
N GLU A 105 -17.02 -9.52 -55.38
CA GLU A 105 -18.17 -9.37 -54.48
C GLU A 105 -18.97 -10.68 -54.27
N ALA A 106 -19.72 -10.76 -53.17
CA ALA A 106 -20.99 -11.49 -53.10
C ALA A 106 -21.91 -10.91 -52.00
N GLU A 107 -23.20 -10.85 -52.29
CA GLU A 107 -24.28 -10.04 -51.70
C GLU A 107 -25.43 -10.97 -51.18
N ILE A 108 -26.35 -10.41 -50.36
CA ILE A 108 -27.75 -10.81 -50.04
C ILE A 108 -27.90 -11.95 -48.96
N VAL A 109 -28.68 -11.87 -47.86
CA VAL A 109 -30.14 -11.65 -47.69
C VAL A 109 -30.54 -11.20 -46.25
N GLU A 110 -31.57 -10.35 -46.20
CA GLU A 110 -32.34 -9.71 -45.11
C GLU A 110 -33.26 -10.59 -44.21
N ASP A 111 -33.57 -10.01 -43.05
CA ASP A 111 -34.82 -9.94 -42.26
C ASP A 111 -35.49 -11.16 -41.59
N THR A 112 -35.70 -11.04 -40.27
CA THR A 112 -37.07 -10.90 -39.72
C THR A 112 -37.10 -10.40 -38.27
N GLU A 113 -38.14 -9.62 -37.98
CA GLU A 113 -38.34 -8.72 -36.85
C GLU A 113 -39.48 -9.22 -35.92
N ILE A 114 -39.50 -8.68 -34.68
CA ILE A 114 -40.61 -8.41 -33.73
C ILE A 114 -41.13 -9.46 -32.69
N LYS A 115 -41.08 -8.99 -31.41
CA LYS A 115 -42.09 -8.95 -30.29
C LYS A 115 -41.62 -9.63 -29.00
N SER A 116 -41.24 -8.93 -27.93
CA SER A 116 -42.00 -8.05 -27.00
C SER A 116 -43.13 -8.75 -26.24
N ASP A 117 -42.96 -8.91 -24.92
CA ASP A 117 -44.03 -8.82 -23.93
C ASP A 117 -43.44 -8.39 -22.56
N GLU A 118 -44.05 -7.35 -21.99
CA GLU A 118 -43.81 -6.77 -20.67
C GLU A 118 -44.69 -7.44 -19.59
N SER A 119 -44.41 -7.06 -18.33
CA SER A 119 -45.28 -7.10 -17.12
C SER A 119 -45.14 -8.37 -16.25
N GLU A 120 -45.12 -8.33 -14.91
CA GLU A 120 -45.64 -7.37 -13.93
C GLU A 120 -44.77 -7.26 -12.66
N PHE A 121 -44.89 -6.11 -12.01
CA PHE A 121 -44.56 -5.80 -10.63
C PHE A 121 -45.22 -6.74 -9.60
N GLU A 122 -44.51 -7.06 -8.52
CA GLU A 122 -45.14 -7.32 -7.21
C GLU A 122 -44.29 -6.68 -6.09
N ILE A 123 -44.75 -5.52 -5.61
CA ILE A 123 -44.37 -4.85 -4.37
C ILE A 123 -45.59 -4.94 -3.45
N LEU A 124 -45.41 -5.35 -2.18
CA LEU A 124 -46.27 -5.23 -0.96
C LEU A 124 -46.03 -6.49 -0.10
N LEU A 125 -45.74 -6.51 1.21
CA LEU A 125 -46.04 -5.62 2.34
C LEU A 125 -45.04 -5.85 3.51
N LEU A 126 -44.84 -4.78 4.27
CA LEU A 126 -44.39 -4.76 5.66
C LEU A 126 -45.46 -5.37 6.58
N ASP A 127 -45.05 -6.15 7.57
CA ASP A 127 -45.65 -6.35 8.89
C ASP A 127 -44.43 -6.53 9.83
N ASP A 128 -43.96 -5.55 10.61
CA ASP A 128 -44.52 -4.97 11.83
C ASP A 128 -45.08 -6.01 12.82
N ASP A 129 -44.18 -6.61 13.60
CA ASP A 129 -44.52 -7.12 14.93
C ASP A 129 -43.55 -6.50 15.94
N THR A 130 -44.03 -5.41 16.53
CA THR A 130 -43.54 -4.78 17.74
C THR A 130 -44.02 -5.58 18.96
N GLU A 131 -43.09 -6.07 19.79
CA GLU A 131 -43.38 -6.27 21.22
C GLU A 131 -42.53 -5.30 22.04
N GLU A 132 -43.24 -4.36 22.67
CA GLU A 132 -42.76 -3.41 23.65
C GLU A 132 -42.35 -4.13 24.95
N GLU A 133 -41.14 -3.88 25.46
CA GLU A 133 -40.92 -3.86 26.92
C GLU A 133 -40.52 -2.45 27.36
N LYS A 134 -41.47 -1.78 28.03
CA LYS A 134 -41.29 -0.48 28.68
C LYS A 134 -40.43 -0.64 29.94
N PRO A 135 -39.47 0.28 30.19
CA PRO A 135 -38.69 0.30 31.42
C PRO A 135 -39.48 0.94 32.56
N LEU A 136 -39.50 0.28 33.72
CA LEU A 136 -40.07 0.84 34.94
C LEU A 136 -39.05 1.80 35.60
N ARG A 137 -39.40 3.09 35.64
CA ARG A 137 -38.81 4.11 36.53
C ARG A 137 -39.75 4.34 37.71
N GLU A 138 -39.22 4.34 38.93
CA GLU A 138 -39.75 5.10 40.09
C GLU A 138 -38.57 5.33 41.08
N LEU A 139 -37.96 6.52 41.13
CA LEU A 139 -38.25 7.69 42.00
C LEU A 139 -37.82 7.43 43.47
N VAL A 140 -36.77 8.07 44.04
CA VAL A 140 -36.71 9.39 44.75
C VAL A 140 -35.64 9.18 45.86
N GLU A 141 -34.71 10.06 46.24
CA GLU A 141 -34.82 11.46 46.66
C GLU A 141 -33.41 12.09 46.80
N ASN A 142 -33.32 13.38 46.53
CA ASN A 142 -32.17 14.25 46.74
C ASN A 142 -32.17 14.81 48.17
N LYS A 143 -31.03 14.86 48.87
CA LYS A 143 -30.68 16.00 49.75
C LYS A 143 -29.21 16.06 50.18
N THR A 144 -28.67 17.24 49.90
CA THR A 144 -27.42 17.91 50.28
C THR A 144 -27.23 18.07 51.80
N GLN A 145 -25.98 17.95 52.33
CA GLN A 145 -25.25 19.01 53.07
C GLN A 145 -23.96 18.51 53.80
N GLU A 146 -22.86 19.21 53.48
CA GLU A 146 -21.73 19.69 54.30
C GLU A 146 -21.28 18.96 55.59
N PHE A 147 -19.98 18.63 55.70
CA PHE A 147 -19.06 19.29 56.66
C PHE A 147 -17.58 18.99 56.37
N SER A 148 -16.75 19.98 56.68
CA SER A 148 -15.29 20.14 56.50
C SER A 148 -14.42 19.50 57.59
N GLU A 149 -13.14 19.18 57.28
CA GLU A 149 -11.93 19.44 58.11
C GLU A 149 -10.67 19.06 57.30
N LYS A 150 -9.91 20.03 56.77
CA LYS A 150 -8.75 20.77 57.33
C LYS A 150 -7.38 20.12 57.07
N LEU A 151 -6.63 20.80 56.20
CA LEU A 151 -5.17 20.78 56.06
C LEU A 151 -4.51 21.50 57.26
N GLU A 152 -3.35 21.02 57.68
CA GLU A 152 -2.29 21.88 58.24
C GLU A 152 -0.94 21.50 57.62
N GLU A 153 -0.38 22.42 56.85
CA GLU A 153 1.06 22.54 56.58
C GLU A 153 1.67 23.45 57.66
N GLU A 154 2.90 23.16 58.11
CA GLU A 154 3.71 24.17 58.78
C GLU A 154 5.16 24.16 58.27
N LYS A 155 5.64 25.34 57.85
CA LYS A 155 6.98 25.60 57.34
C LYS A 155 7.72 26.55 58.29
N ILE A 156 8.83 26.05 58.84
CA ILE A 156 10.13 26.68 59.16
C ILE A 156 10.16 28.13 59.72
N ARG A 157 10.78 28.31 60.90
CA ARG A 157 11.71 29.44 61.16
C ARG A 157 12.75 29.17 62.27
N THR A 158 13.91 29.75 62.03
CA THR A 158 15.23 29.70 62.68
C THR A 158 15.32 30.43 64.04
N SER A 159 16.20 29.96 64.95
CA SER A 159 17.18 30.80 65.67
C SER A 159 18.16 29.95 66.52
N ALA A 160 19.31 30.54 66.84
CA ALA A 160 20.58 29.91 67.21
C ALA A 160 20.88 29.84 68.73
N SER A 161 21.91 29.05 69.06
CA SER A 161 23.01 29.36 70.02
C SER A 161 23.13 28.55 71.34
N ARG A 162 24.33 27.94 71.49
CA ARG A 162 25.15 27.63 72.70
C ARG A 162 24.88 26.38 73.59
N LYS A 163 25.77 25.37 73.41
CA LYS A 163 26.83 24.81 74.34
C LYS A 163 26.45 24.38 75.80
N PRO A 164 27.27 23.52 76.49
CA PRO A 164 27.63 22.09 76.30
C PRO A 164 27.60 21.29 77.65
N SER A 165 28.30 20.14 77.73
CA SER A 165 28.58 19.31 78.94
C SER A 165 27.46 18.31 79.30
N GLU A 166 27.67 17.09 79.79
CA GLU A 166 28.79 16.49 80.53
C GLU A 166 28.54 14.96 80.60
N SER A 167 29.59 14.14 80.49
CA SER A 167 29.62 12.75 80.98
C SER A 167 30.01 12.75 82.48
N PRO A 168 29.70 11.72 83.30
CA PRO A 168 30.65 10.59 83.42
C PRO A 168 30.06 9.21 83.86
N GLU A 169 30.86 8.17 83.59
CA GLU A 169 31.26 7.01 84.44
C GLU A 169 30.22 6.32 85.37
N THR A 170 30.16 5.00 85.61
CA THR A 170 31.26 4.06 85.87
C THR A 170 30.72 2.61 86.04
N LYS A 171 31.47 1.63 85.51
CA LYS A 171 31.84 0.29 86.06
C LYS A 171 30.82 -0.53 86.88
N ASN A 172 30.54 -1.76 86.43
CA ASN A 172 31.13 -2.95 87.08
C ASN A 172 31.09 -4.22 86.22
N LYS A 173 32.06 -5.08 86.53
CA LYS A 173 32.58 -6.20 85.75
C LYS A 173 32.21 -7.52 86.45
N ILE A 174 32.32 -8.63 85.70
CA ILE A 174 32.33 -10.04 86.14
C ILE A 174 30.91 -10.61 86.31
N GLY A 175 30.44 -11.60 85.56
CA GLY A 175 31.13 -12.71 84.90
C GLY A 175 30.50 -13.98 85.44
N ASN A 176 29.61 -14.61 84.69
CA ASN A 176 29.27 -16.01 84.91
C ASN A 176 28.95 -16.71 83.58
N ARG A 177 29.74 -17.76 83.40
CA ARG A 177 29.73 -18.80 82.38
C ARG A 177 28.32 -19.41 82.29
N LEU A 178 27.61 -19.21 81.18
CA LEU A 178 26.37 -19.91 80.90
C LEU A 178 26.58 -20.90 79.74
N THR A 179 26.51 -22.16 80.13
CA THR A 179 26.47 -23.36 79.29
C THR A 179 25.30 -23.30 78.31
N ILE A 180 25.61 -23.37 77.01
CA ILE A 180 24.66 -23.42 75.92
C ILE A 180 23.91 -24.76 75.96
N THR A 181 22.62 -24.73 76.30
CA THR A 181 21.71 -25.86 76.17
C THR A 181 21.03 -25.84 74.81
N ARG A 182 20.77 -27.04 74.26
CA ARG A 182 20.27 -27.33 72.89
C ARG A 182 18.92 -26.70 72.49
N MET A 183 18.35 -25.81 73.31
CA MET A 183 17.02 -25.23 73.10
C MET A 183 17.04 -23.82 72.48
N GLN A 184 18.21 -23.18 72.35
CA GLN A 184 18.36 -21.87 71.70
C GLN A 184 18.62 -21.94 70.18
N LEU A 185 18.94 -23.12 69.63
CA LEU A 185 19.10 -23.33 68.19
C LEU A 185 17.75 -23.46 67.46
N ALA A 186 16.72 -24.03 68.09
CA ALA A 186 15.43 -24.24 67.44
C ALA A 186 14.58 -22.95 67.31
N ALA A 187 14.63 -22.06 68.30
CA ALA A 187 13.95 -20.76 68.25
C ALA A 187 14.67 -19.79 67.29
N GLY A 188 16.00 -19.81 67.24
CA GLY A 188 16.77 -19.02 66.28
C GLY A 188 16.56 -19.48 64.83
N LEU A 189 16.47 -20.79 64.59
CA LEU A 189 16.25 -21.35 63.26
C LEU A 189 14.81 -21.16 62.76
N THR A 190 13.82 -21.15 63.66
CA THR A 190 12.41 -20.85 63.30
C THR A 190 12.19 -19.36 63.04
N VAL A 191 12.81 -18.45 63.79
CA VAL A 191 12.77 -17.01 63.48
C VAL A 191 13.58 -16.70 62.21
N ALA A 192 14.72 -17.35 61.99
CA ALA A 192 15.46 -17.22 60.73
C ALA A 192 14.70 -17.82 59.54
N LEU A 193 13.97 -18.94 59.72
CA LEU A 193 13.12 -19.55 58.68
C LEU A 193 11.85 -18.74 58.41
N LEU A 194 11.25 -18.14 59.43
CA LEU A 194 10.09 -17.26 59.27
C LEU A 194 10.50 -15.93 58.65
N LEU A 195 11.66 -15.37 59.03
CA LEU A 195 12.23 -14.18 58.38
C LEU A 195 12.70 -14.48 56.95
N SER A 196 13.24 -15.67 56.67
CA SER A 196 13.59 -16.07 55.29
C SER A 196 12.37 -16.40 54.44
N ALA A 197 11.30 -16.97 55.02
CA ALA A 197 10.04 -17.21 54.33
C ALA A 197 9.28 -15.90 54.03
N SER A 198 9.33 -14.91 54.94
CA SER A 198 8.78 -13.57 54.67
C SER A 198 9.64 -12.72 53.74
N LEU A 199 10.96 -12.99 53.63
CA LEU A 199 11.82 -12.34 52.64
C LEU A 199 11.63 -12.93 51.23
N TRP A 200 11.27 -14.21 51.12
CA TRP A 200 11.03 -14.88 49.85
C TRP A 200 9.74 -14.37 49.16
N ILE A 201 8.70 -14.05 49.93
CA ILE A 201 7.42 -13.52 49.42
C ILE A 201 7.57 -12.08 48.86
N VAL A 202 8.63 -11.34 49.20
CA VAL A 202 8.89 -9.98 48.68
C VAL A 202 9.76 -10.01 47.40
N LEU A 203 10.34 -11.17 47.05
CA LEU A 203 11.21 -11.32 45.87
C LEU A 203 10.48 -11.85 44.62
N GLN A 204 9.20 -12.18 44.74
CA GLN A 204 8.31 -12.40 43.59
C GLN A 204 7.39 -11.20 43.50
N ARG A 205 7.89 -10.10 42.92
CA ARG A 205 6.97 -9.17 42.27
C ARG A 205 6.54 -9.89 41.00
N ASP A 206 5.41 -10.59 41.07
CA ASP A 206 4.63 -10.91 39.88
C ASP A 206 4.11 -9.57 39.35
N SER A 207 4.98 -8.78 38.73
CA SER A 207 4.64 -7.49 38.16
C SER A 207 4.00 -7.74 36.81
N SER A 208 2.72 -8.09 36.87
CA SER A 208 1.87 -8.00 35.70
C SER A 208 1.60 -6.53 35.37
N PHE A 209 1.49 -6.23 34.08
CA PHE A 209 1.13 -4.90 33.59
C PHE A 209 0.19 -4.99 32.40
N THR A 210 -0.62 -3.97 32.20
CA THR A 210 -1.35 -3.75 30.94
C THR A 210 -0.63 -2.66 30.17
N VAL A 211 -0.72 -2.70 28.85
CA VAL A 211 -0.20 -1.63 28.00
C VAL A 211 -0.85 -0.29 28.38
N GLN A 212 -0.07 0.79 28.32
CA GLN A 212 -0.60 2.13 28.54
C GLN A 212 -1.32 2.60 27.28
N PRO A 213 -2.52 3.18 27.40
CA PRO A 213 -3.15 3.84 26.27
C PRO A 213 -2.36 5.10 25.89
N VAL A 214 -2.35 5.39 24.59
CA VAL A 214 -1.79 6.63 24.05
C VAL A 214 -2.47 7.86 24.63
N ARG A 215 -1.70 8.94 24.75
CA ARG A 215 -2.11 10.23 25.27
C ARG A 215 -1.83 11.33 24.26
N TYR A 216 -2.67 12.36 24.26
CA TYR A 216 -2.36 13.60 23.57
C TYR A 216 -1.05 14.20 24.13
N GLY A 217 -0.10 14.44 23.23
CA GLY A 217 1.27 14.88 23.52
C GLY A 217 2.28 13.76 23.76
N ASP A 218 1.89 12.48 23.68
CA ASP A 218 2.88 11.39 23.71
C ASP A 218 3.77 11.50 22.46
N SER A 219 5.09 11.42 22.65
CA SER A 219 6.03 11.35 21.54
C SER A 219 7.24 10.49 21.85
N ILE A 220 7.78 9.84 20.82
CA ILE A 220 9.04 9.11 20.88
C ILE A 220 9.91 9.52 19.70
N GLN A 221 11.22 9.61 19.94
CA GLN A 221 12.23 9.63 18.89
C GLN A 221 12.94 8.29 18.90
N PHE A 222 13.29 7.79 17.73
CA PHE A 222 13.98 6.52 17.56
C PHE A 222 15.08 6.63 16.51
N SER A 223 16.07 5.76 16.64
CA SER A 223 17.10 5.56 15.63
C SER A 223 16.90 4.21 14.96
N ILE A 224 17.07 4.19 13.64
CA ILE A 224 17.06 3.01 12.79
C ILE A 224 18.53 2.64 12.55
N GLN A 225 18.96 1.51 13.09
CA GLN A 225 20.32 0.96 12.91
C GLN A 225 20.36 0.16 11.60
N GLN A 226 21.56 0.01 11.00
CA GLN A 226 21.82 -0.64 9.68
C GLN A 226 20.87 -1.81 9.39
N SER A 227 19.74 -1.46 8.79
CA SER A 227 18.61 -2.32 8.48
C SER A 227 18.74 -2.73 7.02
N THR A 228 18.35 -3.95 6.67
CA THR A 228 18.59 -4.50 5.34
C THR A 228 17.31 -5.06 4.76
N ILE A 229 17.01 -4.72 3.51
CA ILE A 229 16.01 -5.39 2.68
C ILE A 229 16.76 -6.05 1.53
N SER A 230 16.58 -7.35 1.35
CA SER A 230 17.22 -8.12 0.28
C SER A 230 16.14 -8.86 -0.50
N VAL A 231 16.13 -8.65 -1.82
CA VAL A 231 15.19 -9.27 -2.75
C VAL A 231 15.99 -10.10 -3.75
N GLU A 232 15.73 -11.40 -3.80
CA GLU A 232 16.36 -12.33 -4.73
C GLU A 232 15.32 -13.01 -5.63
N GLY A 233 15.70 -13.27 -6.88
CA GLY A 233 14.88 -13.93 -7.90
C GLY A 233 14.26 -12.95 -8.88
N ASP A 234 14.33 -13.28 -10.18
CA ASP A 234 13.94 -12.35 -11.24
C ASP A 234 12.46 -11.96 -11.20
N ASP A 235 11.55 -12.85 -10.76
CA ASP A 235 10.12 -12.58 -10.66
C ASP A 235 9.78 -11.69 -9.44
N MET A 236 10.53 -11.82 -8.33
CA MET A 236 10.40 -10.91 -7.17
C MET A 236 11.03 -9.54 -7.46
N VAL A 237 12.21 -9.53 -8.10
CA VAL A 237 12.90 -8.30 -8.50
C VAL A 237 12.12 -7.55 -9.57
N SER A 238 11.34 -8.24 -10.43
CA SER A 238 10.51 -7.55 -11.41
C SER A 238 9.45 -6.67 -10.76
N ILE A 239 8.89 -7.01 -9.58
CA ILE A 239 7.94 -6.10 -8.91
C ILE A 239 8.62 -4.76 -8.58
N VAL A 240 9.81 -4.82 -7.99
CA VAL A 240 10.56 -3.60 -7.61
C VAL A 240 11.01 -2.84 -8.85
N ARG A 241 11.50 -3.53 -9.87
CA ARG A 241 11.93 -2.93 -11.12
C ARG A 241 10.76 -2.25 -11.83
N ASP A 242 9.69 -2.99 -12.07
CA ASP A 242 8.57 -2.53 -12.89
C ASP A 242 7.82 -1.37 -12.18
N SER A 243 7.82 -1.33 -10.84
CA SER A 243 7.29 -0.19 -10.05
C SER A 243 8.16 1.08 -10.15
N LEU A 244 9.44 0.93 -10.50
CA LEU A 244 10.39 2.03 -10.64
C LEU A 244 10.71 2.35 -12.12
N SER A 245 10.04 1.66 -13.06
CA SER A 245 10.18 1.85 -14.50
C SER A 245 9.24 2.95 -15.02
N PRO A 246 9.59 3.65 -16.12
CA PRO A 246 10.85 3.57 -16.86
C PRO A 246 11.97 4.33 -16.15
N SER A 247 13.11 3.69 -15.89
CA SER A 247 14.26 4.37 -15.28
C SER A 247 15.58 3.60 -15.45
N SER A 248 16.66 4.07 -14.81
CA SER A 248 17.92 3.33 -14.67
C SER A 248 17.74 1.95 -14.02
N PHE A 249 16.62 1.71 -13.32
CA PHE A 249 16.28 0.41 -12.74
C PHE A 249 15.89 -0.65 -13.77
N ASP A 250 15.60 -0.29 -15.03
CA ASP A 250 15.19 -1.24 -16.08
C ASP A 250 16.25 -2.33 -16.35
N GLN A 251 17.51 -2.06 -16.01
CA GLN A 251 18.64 -2.98 -16.20
C GLN A 251 18.86 -3.92 -15.02
N VAL A 252 18.07 -3.80 -13.94
CA VAL A 252 18.26 -4.58 -12.71
C VAL A 252 17.77 -6.02 -12.87
N CYS A 253 18.54 -6.97 -12.31
CA CYS A 253 18.31 -8.40 -12.42
C CYS A 253 18.66 -9.14 -11.14
N SER A 254 17.94 -10.24 -10.88
CA SER A 254 18.19 -11.30 -9.89
C SER A 254 18.35 -10.94 -8.41
N GLU A 255 18.91 -9.80 -8.06
CA GLU A 255 19.22 -9.41 -6.69
C GLU A 255 19.19 -7.89 -6.53
N VAL A 256 18.50 -7.42 -5.50
CA VAL A 256 18.45 -6.03 -5.03
C VAL A 256 18.62 -6.01 -3.52
N ASP A 257 19.60 -5.27 -3.04
CA ASP A 257 19.85 -5.04 -1.63
C ASP A 257 19.67 -3.54 -1.31
N VAL A 258 18.99 -3.28 -0.21
CA VAL A 258 18.73 -1.93 0.30
C VAL A 258 19.21 -1.89 1.74
N GLU A 259 20.20 -1.03 2.02
CA GLU A 259 20.62 -0.72 3.38
C GLU A 259 19.96 0.60 3.82
N ILE A 260 19.34 0.55 4.99
CA ILE A 260 18.53 1.62 5.56
C ILE A 260 19.11 2.00 6.90
N SER A 261 19.36 3.29 7.12
CA SER A 261 19.73 3.81 8.43
C SER A 261 19.18 5.21 8.61
N GLY A 262 19.01 5.65 9.86
CA GLY A 262 18.55 7.00 10.10
C GLY A 262 17.86 7.20 11.43
N THR A 263 16.92 8.13 11.45
CA THR A 263 16.13 8.47 12.62
C THR A 263 14.69 8.68 12.25
N GLY A 264 13.81 8.54 13.22
CA GLY A 264 12.41 8.92 13.08
C GLY A 264 11.80 9.34 14.39
N SER A 265 10.55 9.77 14.31
CA SER A 265 9.74 10.09 15.49
C SER A 265 8.29 9.69 15.26
N VAL A 266 7.59 9.35 16.33
CA VAL A 266 6.13 9.24 16.35
C VAL A 266 5.60 10.17 17.43
N SER A 267 4.58 10.96 17.12
CA SER A 267 3.85 11.78 18.10
C SER A 267 2.34 11.63 17.93
N VAL A 268 1.62 11.81 19.03
CA VAL A 268 0.16 11.99 19.06
C VAL A 268 -0.09 13.45 19.39
N GLU A 269 -0.54 14.22 18.40
CA GLU A 269 -0.69 15.68 18.53
C GLU A 269 -1.89 16.04 19.40
N GLU A 270 -1.78 17.16 20.14
CA GLU A 270 -2.86 17.70 20.97
C GLU A 270 -3.50 18.90 20.25
N GLY A 271 -4.65 18.66 19.61
CA GLY A 271 -5.46 19.69 18.95
C GLY A 271 -6.01 20.73 19.92
N SER A 272 -6.11 21.97 19.43
CA SER A 272 -6.67 23.12 20.14
C SER A 272 -8.13 23.37 19.77
N ASP A 273 -8.78 24.29 20.49
CA ASP A 273 -10.15 24.73 20.17
C ASP A 273 -10.29 25.32 18.74
N GLN A 274 -9.19 25.75 18.09
CA GLN A 274 -9.20 26.23 16.70
C GLN A 274 -9.19 25.09 15.67
N ASP A 275 -8.80 23.88 16.09
CA ASP A 275 -8.73 22.68 15.25
C ASP A 275 -10.08 21.94 15.23
N THR A 276 -11.09 22.47 15.92
CA THR A 276 -12.46 21.95 15.96
C THR A 276 -13.39 22.85 15.15
N ILE A 277 -14.04 22.30 14.12
CA ILE A 277 -14.95 23.05 13.25
C ILE A 277 -16.30 23.32 13.93
N PHE A 278 -16.79 22.38 14.74
CA PHE A 278 -18.10 22.45 15.38
C PHE A 278 -18.00 22.88 16.86
N PRO A 279 -18.63 24.00 17.27
CA PRO A 279 -18.59 24.44 18.66
C PRO A 279 -19.20 23.48 19.68
N SER A 280 -20.04 22.53 19.24
CA SER A 280 -20.60 21.47 20.09
C SER A 280 -19.54 20.50 20.61
N ASP A 281 -18.40 20.41 19.91
CA ASP A 281 -17.42 19.35 20.12
C ASP A 281 -16.22 19.80 20.96
N LEU A 282 -16.25 21.03 21.50
CA LEU A 282 -15.16 21.62 22.27
C LEU A 282 -14.81 20.87 23.57
N ASP A 283 -15.69 19.97 24.01
CA ASP A 283 -15.42 19.10 25.15
C ASP A 283 -14.47 17.93 24.80
N HIS A 284 -14.25 17.61 23.52
CA HIS A 284 -13.32 16.59 23.03
C HIS A 284 -11.91 17.17 22.79
N ARG A 285 -11.33 17.74 23.86
CA ARG A 285 -10.01 18.40 23.81
C ARG A 285 -8.91 17.45 23.32
N GLY A 286 -8.06 17.97 22.43
CA GLY A 286 -6.96 17.23 21.81
C GLY A 286 -7.28 16.64 20.43
N ALA A 287 -8.57 16.48 20.07
CA ALA A 287 -8.97 15.96 18.76
C ALA A 287 -8.93 17.06 17.67
N PHE A 288 -8.82 16.63 16.42
CA PHE A 288 -8.83 17.46 15.22
C PHE A 288 -10.09 17.20 14.39
N SER A 289 -10.68 18.25 13.83
CA SER A 289 -11.68 18.11 12.77
C SER A 289 -11.01 17.85 11.43
N VAL A 290 -11.37 16.74 10.79
CA VAL A 290 -10.83 16.32 9.50
C VAL A 290 -11.95 15.88 8.57
N ASN A 291 -11.82 16.19 7.27
CA ASN A 291 -12.77 15.73 6.26
C ASN A 291 -12.48 14.26 5.88
N ASP A 292 -13.54 13.46 5.81
CA ASP A 292 -13.48 12.07 5.33
C ASP A 292 -13.49 11.96 3.79
N ALA A 293 -13.51 10.72 3.29
CA ALA A 293 -13.55 10.41 1.86
C ALA A 293 -14.77 11.01 1.12
N TYR A 294 -15.82 11.38 1.83
CA TYR A 294 -17.02 12.03 1.31
C TYR A 294 -17.00 13.54 1.56
N GLY A 295 -15.94 14.10 2.13
CA GLY A 295 -15.81 15.53 2.43
C GLY A 295 -16.58 15.98 3.67
N ARG A 296 -16.94 15.05 4.56
CA ARG A 296 -17.68 15.35 5.79
C ARG A 296 -16.70 15.49 6.95
N ALA A 297 -16.85 16.52 7.76
CA ALA A 297 -16.00 16.74 8.92
C ALA A 297 -16.30 15.68 10.01
N SER A 298 -15.25 15.14 10.61
CA SER A 298 -15.28 14.20 11.73
C SER A 298 -14.14 14.50 12.70
N LEU A 299 -14.31 14.14 13.97
CA LEU A 299 -13.26 14.26 14.98
C LEU A 299 -12.31 13.07 14.94
N ALA A 300 -11.02 13.37 14.97
CA ALA A 300 -9.95 12.39 14.86
C ALA A 300 -8.76 12.70 15.76
N VAL A 301 -8.07 11.66 16.19
CA VAL A 301 -6.73 11.75 16.78
C VAL A 301 -5.72 11.83 15.66
N LYS A 302 -4.85 12.84 15.70
CA LYS A 302 -3.76 13.01 14.75
C LYS A 302 -2.50 12.36 15.29
N GLN A 303 -1.99 11.36 14.56
CA GLN A 303 -0.68 10.76 14.79
C GLN A 303 0.27 11.22 13.69
N VAL A 304 1.41 11.79 14.06
CA VAL A 304 2.45 12.25 13.13
C VAL A 304 3.64 11.32 13.22
N VAL A 305 4.12 10.88 12.07
CA VAL A 305 5.33 10.07 11.95
C VAL A 305 6.32 10.80 11.05
N ASN A 306 7.56 10.98 11.52
CA ASN A 306 8.64 11.53 10.73
C ASN A 306 9.74 10.49 10.54
N HIS A 307 10.37 10.53 9.37
CA HIS A 307 11.52 9.71 9.01
C HIS A 307 12.56 10.58 8.30
N ASP A 308 13.80 10.48 8.74
CA ASP A 308 15.00 10.96 8.06
C ASP A 308 15.90 9.75 7.84
N ILE A 309 15.84 9.21 6.63
CA ILE A 309 16.40 7.92 6.27
C ILE A 309 17.46 8.12 5.20
N LYS A 310 18.60 7.46 5.38
CA LYS A 310 19.60 7.21 4.35
C LYS A 310 19.35 5.84 3.74
N VAL A 311 19.33 5.79 2.43
CA VAL A 311 19.05 4.59 1.65
C VAL A 311 20.21 4.33 0.71
N ASP A 312 20.93 3.24 0.95
CA ASP A 312 21.97 2.76 0.03
C ASP A 312 21.41 1.60 -0.78
N LEU A 313 21.37 1.77 -2.09
CA LEU A 313 20.78 0.81 -3.01
C LEU A 313 21.91 0.09 -3.77
N GLN A 314 21.84 -1.24 -3.83
CA GLN A 314 22.80 -2.09 -4.54
C GLN A 314 22.08 -3.22 -5.26
N GLY A 315 22.67 -3.73 -6.34
CA GLY A 315 22.11 -4.89 -7.03
C GLY A 315 22.91 -5.28 -8.26
N LYS A 316 22.39 -6.24 -9.02
CA LYS A 316 23.02 -6.71 -10.26
C LYS A 316 22.35 -6.11 -11.50
N THR A 317 23.14 -6.00 -12.57
CA THR A 317 22.66 -5.52 -13.88
C THR A 317 22.76 -6.57 -14.96
N TRP A 318 21.84 -6.54 -15.92
CA TRP A 318 21.88 -7.36 -17.13
C TRP A 318 23.11 -7.05 -18.01
N ARG A 319 23.68 -8.08 -18.65
CA ARG A 319 24.65 -8.00 -19.75
C ARG A 319 24.09 -8.60 -21.04
N ASP A 320 24.79 -8.31 -22.15
CA ASP A 320 24.55 -8.88 -23.48
C ASP A 320 23.08 -8.86 -23.91
N ASN A 321 22.45 -7.68 -23.85
CA ASN A 321 21.03 -7.45 -24.19
C ASN A 321 20.02 -8.24 -23.34
N GLY A 322 20.33 -8.50 -22.06
CA GLY A 322 19.40 -9.14 -21.13
C GLY A 322 19.49 -10.66 -21.07
N VAL A 323 20.59 -11.26 -21.55
CA VAL A 323 20.78 -12.72 -21.58
C VAL A 323 21.45 -13.24 -20.31
N GLU A 324 22.36 -12.48 -19.72
CA GLU A 324 23.11 -12.91 -18.52
C GLU A 324 23.09 -11.82 -17.45
N CYS A 325 22.68 -12.16 -16.22
CA CYS A 325 22.77 -11.26 -15.09
C CYS A 325 24.22 -11.18 -14.63
N SER A 326 24.79 -9.98 -14.61
CA SER A 326 26.22 -9.82 -14.45
C SER A 326 26.66 -9.68 -13.00
N ASN A 327 27.90 -10.09 -12.73
CA ASN A 327 28.55 -9.82 -11.44
C ASN A 327 29.01 -8.36 -11.30
N ALA A 328 28.87 -7.53 -12.34
CA ALA A 328 29.05 -6.10 -12.19
C ALA A 328 27.73 -5.53 -11.66
N GLY A 329 27.74 -5.19 -10.38
CA GLY A 329 26.61 -4.55 -9.73
C GLY A 329 26.54 -3.07 -10.03
N TRP A 330 25.39 -2.50 -9.74
CA TRP A 330 25.19 -1.07 -9.56
C TRP A 330 25.18 -0.77 -8.07
N SER A 331 25.52 0.46 -7.71
CA SER A 331 25.40 0.96 -6.35
C SER A 331 25.08 2.45 -6.42
N TYR A 332 23.97 2.83 -5.79
CA TYR A 332 23.57 4.21 -5.58
C TYR A 332 23.64 4.47 -4.08
N PRO A 333 24.82 4.83 -3.54
CA PRO A 333 24.97 5.20 -2.15
C PRO A 333 24.46 6.62 -1.90
N ASP A 334 24.28 6.98 -0.64
CA ASP A 334 24.02 8.35 -0.18
C ASP A 334 22.67 8.95 -0.63
N ASN A 335 21.66 8.13 -0.95
CA ASN A 335 20.31 8.66 -1.16
C ASN A 335 19.68 9.02 0.19
N GLN A 336 18.85 10.07 0.20
CA GLN A 336 18.15 10.53 1.38
C GLN A 336 16.65 10.57 1.14
N LEU A 337 15.89 10.02 2.09
CA LEU A 337 14.43 10.09 2.14
C LEU A 337 14.03 10.84 3.41
N LEU A 338 13.41 12.00 3.22
CA LEU A 338 12.69 12.72 4.27
C LEU A 338 11.21 12.45 4.07
N MET A 339 10.53 11.90 5.06
CA MET A 339 9.11 11.58 4.97
C MET A 339 8.39 11.97 6.24
N GLN A 340 7.22 12.58 6.08
CA GLN A 340 6.27 12.85 7.15
C GLN A 340 4.91 12.26 6.77
N THR A 341 4.30 11.54 7.70
CA THR A 341 2.96 10.95 7.55
C THR A 341 2.08 11.36 8.71
N ASP A 342 0.98 12.04 8.40
CA ASP A 342 -0.06 12.45 9.34
C ASP A 342 -1.26 11.52 9.16
N SER A 343 -1.54 10.69 10.16
CA SER A 343 -2.69 9.77 10.16
C SER A 343 -3.77 10.27 11.12
N TYR A 344 -5.00 10.37 10.62
CA TYR A 344 -6.16 10.81 11.38
C TYR A 344 -7.08 9.62 11.67
N ARG A 345 -7.14 9.20 12.94
CA ARG A 345 -7.97 8.07 13.38
C ARG A 345 -9.23 8.56 14.08
N HIS A 346 -10.39 8.05 13.68
CA HIS A 346 -11.69 8.45 14.24
C HIS A 346 -11.76 8.14 15.73
N ILE A 347 -12.19 9.12 16.53
CA ILE A 347 -12.23 8.95 17.99
C ILE A 347 -13.26 7.89 18.43
N SER A 348 -14.30 7.63 17.64
CA SER A 348 -15.41 6.75 18.04
C SER A 348 -15.22 5.27 17.67
N ASP A 349 -14.29 4.94 16.77
CA ASP A 349 -14.09 3.56 16.32
C ASP A 349 -12.63 3.21 15.97
N LYS A 350 -11.69 4.15 16.13
CA LYS A 350 -10.24 4.03 15.82
C LYS A 350 -9.91 3.83 14.33
N SER A 351 -10.91 3.83 13.44
CA SER A 351 -10.66 3.66 12.00
C SER A 351 -9.89 4.84 11.41
N VAL A 352 -9.04 4.58 10.43
CA VAL A 352 -8.29 5.65 9.74
C VAL A 352 -9.24 6.36 8.79
N ILE A 353 -9.43 7.67 9.00
CA ILE A 353 -10.29 8.49 8.16
C ILE A 353 -9.50 8.99 6.95
N ARG A 354 -8.32 9.53 7.21
CA ARG A 354 -7.46 10.23 6.26
C ARG A 354 -6.01 10.03 6.65
N THR A 355 -5.15 9.87 5.66
CA THR A 355 -3.70 9.89 5.83
C THR A 355 -3.11 10.87 4.83
N GLU A 356 -2.22 11.72 5.30
CA GLU A 356 -1.49 12.69 4.48
C GLU A 356 -0.01 12.35 4.57
N THR A 357 0.66 12.23 3.43
CA THR A 357 2.08 11.93 3.37
C THR A 357 2.78 12.98 2.52
N THR A 358 3.83 13.56 3.06
CA THR A 358 4.81 14.35 2.29
C THR A 358 6.14 13.63 2.32
N ALA A 359 6.75 13.39 1.16
CA ALA A 359 8.07 12.80 1.06
C ALA A 359 8.96 13.59 0.10
N SER A 360 10.23 13.69 0.44
CA SER A 360 11.29 14.26 -0.40
C SER A 360 12.39 13.23 -0.49
N PHE A 361 12.60 12.72 -1.69
CA PHE A 361 13.70 11.83 -2.02
C PHE A 361 14.78 12.64 -2.74
N SER A 362 16.03 12.56 -2.27
CA SER A 362 17.20 13.10 -2.96
C SER A 362 18.12 11.95 -3.33
N ASP A 363 18.53 11.90 -4.59
CA ASP A 363 19.53 10.94 -5.04
C ASP A 363 20.97 11.41 -4.76
N SER A 364 21.94 10.58 -5.15
CA SER A 364 23.37 10.87 -5.01
C SER A 364 23.88 12.03 -5.88
N ASP A 365 23.17 12.35 -6.96
CA ASP A 365 23.51 13.41 -7.89
C ASP A 365 22.91 14.78 -7.46
N GLY A 366 22.06 14.76 -6.43
CA GLY A 366 21.41 15.94 -5.85
C GLY A 366 20.10 16.31 -6.53
N GLU A 367 19.56 15.43 -7.38
CA GLU A 367 18.22 15.58 -7.92
C GLU A 367 17.20 15.17 -6.86
N SER A 368 16.10 15.93 -6.78
CA SER A 368 15.08 15.76 -5.76
C SER A 368 13.71 15.54 -6.35
N THR A 369 13.05 14.48 -5.88
CA THR A 369 11.66 14.16 -6.17
C THR A 369 10.84 14.43 -4.92
N GLU A 370 9.79 15.23 -5.07
CA GLU A 370 8.85 15.52 -3.99
C GLU A 370 7.53 14.81 -4.27
N LEU A 371 6.93 14.30 -3.21
CA LEU A 371 5.68 13.57 -3.21
C LEU A 371 4.77 14.18 -2.14
N GLU A 372 3.54 14.50 -2.52
CA GLU A 372 2.45 14.79 -1.59
C GLU A 372 1.29 13.86 -1.92
N ALA A 373 0.81 13.11 -0.94
CA ALA A 373 -0.29 12.18 -1.12
C ALA A 373 -1.33 12.34 -0.01
N THR A 374 -2.60 12.20 -0.37
CA THR A 374 -3.69 12.05 0.60
C THR A 374 -4.49 10.81 0.24
N THR A 375 -4.70 9.92 1.20
CA THR A 375 -5.53 8.72 1.06
C THR A 375 -6.63 8.71 2.12
N PHE A 376 -7.71 7.97 1.86
CA PHE A 376 -8.79 7.80 2.82
C PHE A 376 -9.03 6.32 3.12
N GLY A 377 -9.11 5.97 4.40
CA GLY A 377 -9.34 4.58 4.84
C GLY A 377 -8.08 3.72 4.99
N SER A 378 -6.92 4.18 4.50
CA SER A 378 -5.65 3.47 4.61
C SER A 378 -4.65 4.25 5.47
N SER A 379 -3.88 3.53 6.30
CA SER A 379 -2.83 4.10 7.16
C SER A 379 -1.46 4.26 6.48
N LEU A 380 -1.31 3.80 5.24
CA LEU A 380 -0.01 3.60 4.59
C LEU A 380 0.07 4.23 3.20
N LEU A 381 1.32 4.42 2.76
CA LEU A 381 1.71 5.04 1.50
C LEU A 381 0.94 4.43 0.31
N PRO A 382 0.23 5.24 -0.48
CA PRO A 382 -0.20 4.82 -1.81
C PRO A 382 1.04 4.63 -2.67
N GLY A 383 1.28 3.45 -3.25
CA GLY A 383 2.50 3.30 -4.05
C GLY A 383 3.00 1.91 -4.35
N LEU A 384 2.92 1.01 -3.38
CA LEU A 384 3.78 -0.18 -3.36
C LEU A 384 3.01 -1.49 -3.58
N GLY A 385 1.78 -1.42 -4.13
CA GLY A 385 0.93 -2.57 -4.40
C GLY A 385 0.72 -3.48 -3.17
N ALA A 386 0.52 -4.78 -3.40
CA ALA A 386 0.29 -5.77 -2.34
C ALA A 386 1.47 -5.92 -1.35
N ILE A 387 2.68 -5.45 -1.71
CA ILE A 387 3.87 -5.53 -0.85
C ILE A 387 4.07 -4.27 0.01
N ALA A 388 3.32 -3.19 -0.23
CA ALA A 388 3.37 -1.95 0.55
C ALA A 388 3.28 -2.17 2.06
N PRO A 389 2.32 -2.98 2.56
CA PRO A 389 2.20 -3.20 3.99
C PRO A 389 3.42 -3.92 4.56
N LEU A 390 3.98 -4.89 3.81
CA LEU A 390 5.13 -5.67 4.27
C LEU A 390 6.41 -4.83 4.38
N LEU A 391 6.62 -3.89 3.45
CA LEU A 391 7.80 -3.02 3.45
C LEU A 391 7.70 -1.90 4.49
N SER A 392 6.49 -1.48 4.85
CA SER A 392 6.27 -0.36 5.78
C SER A 392 6.10 -0.79 7.24
N VAL A 393 5.59 -1.99 7.52
CA VAL A 393 5.42 -2.52 8.89
C VAL A 393 6.67 -2.36 9.76
N PRO A 394 7.88 -2.72 9.30
CA PRO A 394 9.05 -2.61 10.15
C PRO A 394 9.63 -1.18 10.24
N LEU A 395 9.10 -0.20 9.49
CA LEU A 395 9.49 1.21 9.55
C LEU A 395 8.72 2.03 10.61
N LEU A 396 7.72 1.43 11.26
CA LEU A 396 6.96 2.04 12.34
C LEU A 396 7.13 1.27 13.65
N PRO A 397 7.23 1.96 14.81
CA PRO A 397 7.11 1.29 16.09
C PRO A 397 5.69 0.72 16.23
N MET A 398 5.62 -0.52 16.70
CA MET A 398 4.37 -1.23 16.93
C MET A 398 3.49 -0.51 17.95
N ASP A 399 2.19 -0.35 17.63
CA ASP A 399 1.20 0.12 18.59
C ASP A 399 0.85 -1.01 19.55
N LEU A 400 1.39 -0.95 20.77
CA LEU A 400 1.21 -2.01 21.76
C LEU A 400 -0.25 -2.09 22.22
N GLN A 401 -0.97 -0.96 22.24
CA GLN A 401 -2.35 -0.91 22.73
C GLN A 401 -3.32 -1.49 21.69
N ASP A 402 -3.01 -1.33 20.41
CA ASP A 402 -3.77 -1.93 19.32
C ASP A 402 -3.56 -3.47 19.28
N PHE A 403 -2.33 -3.94 19.51
CA PHE A 403 -2.03 -5.37 19.45
C PHE A 403 -2.41 -6.17 20.71
N PHE A 404 -2.08 -5.66 21.90
CA PHE A 404 -2.36 -6.36 23.16
C PHE A 404 -3.69 -5.95 23.78
N GLU A 405 -4.35 -4.89 23.29
CA GLU A 405 -5.57 -4.35 23.86
C GLU A 405 -5.49 -4.19 25.39
N ASN A 406 -6.31 -4.95 26.13
CA ASN A 406 -6.37 -4.90 27.58
C ASN A 406 -5.67 -6.10 28.24
N GLU A 407 -4.83 -6.83 27.49
CA GLU A 407 -4.22 -8.03 28.02
C GLU A 407 -3.22 -7.75 29.14
N VAL A 408 -3.25 -8.64 30.13
CA VAL A 408 -2.40 -8.57 31.31
C VAL A 408 -1.12 -9.35 31.02
N LEU A 409 -0.02 -8.62 30.83
CA LEU A 409 1.28 -9.18 30.50
C LEU A 409 2.09 -9.43 31.77
N GLU A 410 2.45 -10.70 32.01
CA GLU A 410 3.30 -11.14 33.12
C GLU A 410 4.42 -12.07 32.64
N GLU A 411 5.45 -12.29 33.48
CA GLU A 411 6.53 -13.20 33.13
C GLU A 411 5.99 -14.61 32.82
N GLY A 412 6.33 -15.12 31.63
CA GLY A 412 5.86 -16.44 31.17
C GLY A 412 4.48 -16.43 30.53
N ALA A 413 3.80 -15.27 30.46
CA ALA A 413 2.56 -15.13 29.71
C ALA A 413 2.80 -15.45 28.22
N VAL A 414 1.81 -16.11 27.62
CA VAL A 414 1.81 -16.48 26.20
C VAL A 414 0.46 -16.19 25.59
N SER A 415 0.43 -16.03 24.28
CA SER A 415 -0.80 -15.93 23.50
C SER A 415 -1.72 -17.15 23.70
N ASP A 416 -3.02 -16.94 23.56
CA ASP A 416 -4.02 -18.01 23.61
C ASP A 416 -3.80 -19.12 22.58
N GLU A 417 -4.24 -20.34 22.92
CA GLU A 417 -4.20 -21.48 22.02
C GLU A 417 -5.08 -21.22 20.77
N GLY A 418 -4.47 -21.22 19.59
CA GLY A 418 -5.16 -21.07 18.31
C GLY A 418 -5.06 -19.67 17.69
N SER A 419 -4.45 -18.71 18.38
CA SER A 419 -4.13 -17.39 17.82
C SER A 419 -3.19 -17.49 16.61
N THR A 420 -3.41 -16.63 15.61
CA THR A 420 -2.57 -16.55 14.40
C THR A 420 -1.19 -15.96 14.71
N TRP A 421 -1.18 -14.95 15.59
CA TRP A 421 0.02 -14.38 16.20
C TRP A 421 0.32 -15.07 17.51
N GLU A 422 1.51 -15.66 17.60
CA GLU A 422 2.03 -16.25 18.83
C GLU A 422 2.94 -15.23 19.51
N TRP A 423 2.79 -15.05 20.82
CA TRP A 423 3.68 -14.17 21.58
C TRP A 423 4.04 -14.77 22.93
N SER A 424 5.19 -14.38 23.47
CA SER A 424 5.66 -14.83 24.77
C SER A 424 6.42 -13.74 25.51
N VAL A 425 6.08 -13.55 26.79
CA VAL A 425 6.68 -12.55 27.67
C VAL A 425 7.78 -13.20 28.51
N LYS A 426 8.99 -12.66 28.40
CA LYS A 426 10.15 -13.12 29.18
C LYS A 426 10.28 -12.33 30.48
N GLN A 427 11.16 -12.80 31.36
CA GLN A 427 11.47 -12.15 32.63
C GLN A 427 11.91 -10.70 32.44
N GLU A 428 11.40 -9.82 33.33
CA GLU A 428 11.84 -8.42 33.41
C GLU A 428 13.36 -8.35 33.58
N ARG A 429 14.01 -7.49 32.79
CA ARG A 429 15.45 -7.24 32.89
C ARG A 429 15.72 -5.75 32.99
N ASN A 430 16.81 -5.41 33.66
CA ASN A 430 17.31 -4.04 33.67
C ASN A 430 18.15 -3.80 32.41
N ASP A 431 17.63 -2.99 31.50
CA ASP A 431 18.31 -2.51 30.31
C ASP A 431 19.18 -1.27 30.63
N PRO A 432 20.41 -1.18 30.12
CA PRO A 432 21.32 -0.07 30.42
C PRO A 432 20.77 1.32 30.04
N ILE A 433 19.90 1.40 29.03
CA ILE A 433 19.39 2.66 28.48
C ILE A 433 17.96 2.89 28.96
N HIS A 434 17.12 1.86 28.91
CA HIS A 434 15.67 1.99 29.11
C HIS A 434 15.17 1.61 30.51
N GLY A 435 16.06 1.17 31.40
CA GLY A 435 15.71 0.73 32.74
C GLY A 435 15.01 -0.63 32.72
N TYR A 436 14.03 -0.84 33.59
CA TYR A 436 13.31 -2.11 33.67
C TYR A 436 12.38 -2.31 32.46
N VAL A 437 12.61 -3.38 31.71
CA VAL A 437 11.88 -3.72 30.48
C VAL A 437 11.52 -5.19 30.43
N TYR A 438 10.40 -5.49 29.74
CA TYR A 438 9.93 -6.84 29.45
C TYR A 438 10.28 -7.20 28.01
N PRO A 439 11.13 -8.22 27.77
CA PRO A 439 11.34 -8.73 26.43
C PRO A 439 10.13 -9.57 26.01
N ILE A 440 9.57 -9.27 24.84
CA ILE A 440 8.46 -10.02 24.25
C ILE A 440 8.88 -10.46 22.86
N SER A 441 8.71 -11.75 22.57
CA SER A 441 8.93 -12.32 21.23
C SER A 441 7.58 -12.63 20.61
N ILE A 442 7.34 -12.14 19.40
CA ILE A 442 6.10 -12.27 18.64
C ILE A 442 6.42 -12.94 17.30
N SER A 443 5.58 -13.87 16.85
CA SER A 443 5.73 -14.53 15.56
C SER A 443 4.39 -14.84 14.91
N HIS A 444 4.40 -15.08 13.59
CA HIS A 444 3.20 -15.47 12.85
C HIS A 444 3.23 -16.95 12.45
N LYS A 445 2.34 -17.75 13.06
CA LYS A 445 2.33 -19.22 12.94
C LYS A 445 2.16 -19.73 11.51
N GLU A 446 1.18 -19.20 10.78
CA GLU A 446 0.84 -19.73 9.45
C GLU A 446 1.89 -19.32 8.39
N ILE A 447 2.49 -18.12 8.47
CA ILE A 447 3.62 -17.74 7.59
C ILE A 447 4.83 -18.64 7.87
N GLU A 448 5.12 -18.89 9.15
CA GLU A 448 6.22 -19.78 9.55
C GLU A 448 6.05 -21.20 8.98
N HIS A 449 4.81 -21.67 8.91
CA HIS A 449 4.53 -22.99 8.37
C HIS A 449 4.62 -23.04 6.83
N CYS A 450 4.29 -21.94 6.15
CA CYS A 450 4.00 -21.94 4.73
C CYS A 450 4.99 -21.19 3.84
N LEU A 451 5.38 -19.98 4.18
CA LEU A 451 6.09 -19.09 3.23
C LEU A 451 7.41 -18.56 3.77
N GLY A 452 7.75 -18.79 5.03
CA GLY A 452 9.02 -18.32 5.58
C GLY A 452 8.93 -18.10 7.08
N TYR A 453 9.08 -16.87 7.56
CA TYR A 453 8.79 -16.50 8.95
C TYR A 453 8.61 -14.99 9.09
N ILE A 454 7.82 -14.57 10.07
CA ILE A 454 7.78 -13.20 10.57
C ILE A 454 8.02 -13.29 12.06
N THR A 455 9.10 -12.64 12.52
CA THR A 455 9.47 -12.57 13.93
C THR A 455 9.71 -11.13 14.33
N LEU A 456 9.13 -10.72 15.44
CA LEU A 456 9.28 -9.41 16.03
C LEU A 456 9.70 -9.57 17.49
N ASP A 457 10.91 -9.12 17.81
CA ASP A 457 11.40 -9.06 19.18
C ASP A 457 11.31 -7.62 19.67
N ILE A 458 10.53 -7.40 20.73
CA ILE A 458 10.34 -6.07 21.33
C ILE A 458 10.81 -6.03 22.78
N LEU A 459 11.25 -4.85 23.20
CA LEU A 459 11.42 -4.51 24.61
C LEU A 459 10.34 -3.51 25.00
N VAL A 460 9.56 -3.83 26.02
CA VAL A 460 8.45 -3.00 26.49
C VAL A 460 8.79 -2.40 27.85
N ASN A 461 8.69 -1.06 27.93
CA ASN A 461 8.64 -0.35 29.19
C ASN A 461 7.16 -0.08 29.52
N PRO A 462 6.61 -0.57 30.64
CA PRO A 462 5.19 -0.41 30.97
C PRO A 462 4.68 1.05 31.10
N GLN A 463 5.57 2.05 31.04
CA GLN A 463 5.20 3.47 31.11
C GLN A 463 5.10 4.15 29.74
N ILE A 464 5.48 3.46 28.66
CA ILE A 464 5.53 3.98 27.28
C ILE A 464 4.58 3.13 26.42
N PRO A 465 3.71 3.75 25.59
CA PRO A 465 2.70 3.02 24.80
C PRO A 465 3.29 2.30 23.56
N TRP A 466 4.56 2.56 23.24
CA TRP A 466 5.32 1.92 22.15
C TRP A 466 6.51 1.12 22.69
N PRO A 467 7.04 0.14 21.94
CA PRO A 467 8.24 -0.57 22.33
C PRO A 467 9.44 0.39 22.38
N VAL A 468 10.31 0.23 23.38
CA VAL A 468 11.55 1.01 23.50
C VAL A 468 12.67 0.47 22.61
N GLN A 469 12.56 -0.79 22.18
CA GLN A 469 13.39 -1.40 21.16
C GLN A 469 12.54 -2.39 20.37
N GLN A 470 12.73 -2.43 19.06
CA GLN A 470 12.00 -3.31 18.15
C GLN A 470 12.95 -3.87 17.10
N THR A 471 13.01 -5.19 17.00
CA THR A 471 13.76 -5.93 15.99
C THR A 471 12.79 -6.74 15.15
N ALA A 472 12.60 -6.35 13.90
CA ALA A 472 11.78 -7.07 12.94
C ALA A 472 12.68 -7.93 12.04
N ASN A 473 12.34 -9.21 11.90
CA ASN A 473 13.03 -10.13 11.01
C ASN A 473 11.98 -10.95 10.24
N ILE A 474 11.90 -10.68 8.94
CA ILE A 474 10.89 -11.20 8.01
C ILE A 474 11.61 -11.93 6.89
N ARG A 475 11.14 -13.15 6.59
CA ARG A 475 11.53 -13.89 5.39
C ARG A 475 10.28 -14.40 4.69
N LEU A 476 10.18 -14.12 3.40
CA LEU A 476 9.20 -14.73 2.50
C LEU A 476 9.94 -15.41 1.35
N ASP A 477 9.66 -16.69 1.13
CA ASP A 477 10.30 -17.54 0.14
C ASP A 477 9.29 -18.60 -0.31
N LYS A 478 8.81 -18.47 -1.55
CA LYS A 478 7.82 -19.38 -2.12
C LYS A 478 8.33 -20.81 -2.23
N SER A 479 9.64 -21.02 -2.33
CA SER A 479 10.22 -22.36 -2.40
C SER A 479 10.02 -23.18 -1.12
N LEU A 480 9.66 -22.51 -0.01
CA LEU A 480 9.32 -23.14 1.26
C LEU A 480 7.85 -23.59 1.34
N SER A 481 7.03 -23.28 0.32
CA SER A 481 5.60 -23.62 0.26
C SER A 481 5.36 -25.12 0.41
N LYS A 482 4.49 -25.46 1.37
CA LYS A 482 3.99 -26.83 1.58
C LYS A 482 2.59 -27.01 0.98
N SER A 483 2.20 -28.26 0.74
CA SER A 483 0.92 -28.62 0.10
C SER A 483 -0.33 -28.41 0.97
N ASP A 484 -0.17 -28.18 2.26
CA ASP A 484 -1.22 -27.97 3.27
C ASP A 484 -1.49 -26.49 3.58
N CYS A 485 -0.82 -25.58 2.87
CA CYS A 485 -1.03 -24.13 2.97
C CYS A 485 -2.32 -23.73 2.26
N ASN A 486 -3.37 -23.43 3.02
CA ASN A 486 -4.73 -23.36 2.47
C ASN A 486 -5.49 -22.04 2.76
N VAL A 487 -4.91 -21.01 3.42
CA VAL A 487 -5.72 -19.85 3.88
C VAL A 487 -5.05 -18.48 3.73
N PHE A 488 -3.72 -18.36 3.77
CA PHE A 488 -3.03 -17.11 3.37
C PHE A 488 -3.19 -16.69 1.91
N ALA A 489 -3.90 -17.51 1.13
CA ALA A 489 -4.46 -17.10 -0.14
C ALA A 489 -5.27 -15.81 0.00
N SER A 490 -6.22 -15.61 0.91
CA SER A 490 -7.14 -14.43 0.75
C SER A 490 -6.52 -13.01 0.77
N ALA A 491 -5.35 -12.78 1.37
CA ALA A 491 -4.67 -11.46 1.34
C ALA A 491 -3.50 -11.38 0.31
N ILE A 492 -3.04 -12.52 -0.20
CA ILE A 492 -1.96 -12.65 -1.19
C ILE A 492 -2.48 -13.31 -2.49
N SER A 493 -3.73 -13.76 -2.59
CA SER A 493 -4.21 -14.61 -3.71
C SER A 493 -4.78 -13.85 -4.86
N ASP A 494 -5.02 -12.56 -4.71
CA ASP A 494 -5.18 -11.69 -5.88
C ASP A 494 -3.82 -11.36 -6.51
N ALA A 495 -2.70 -11.69 -5.83
CA ALA A 495 -1.35 -11.46 -6.32
C ALA A 495 -0.47 -12.71 -6.11
N THR A 496 -0.49 -13.65 -7.07
CA THR A 496 0.36 -14.85 -7.02
C THR A 496 1.77 -14.50 -6.54
N LEU A 497 2.16 -14.94 -5.32
CA LEU A 497 3.49 -14.64 -4.78
C LEU A 497 4.54 -15.03 -5.84
N PRO A 498 5.39 -14.10 -6.29
CA PRO A 498 6.37 -14.40 -7.32
C PRO A 498 7.41 -15.43 -6.84
N GLU A 499 8.10 -16.05 -7.78
CA GLU A 499 9.24 -16.90 -7.44
C GLU A 499 10.42 -16.04 -6.97
N GLY A 500 10.99 -16.38 -5.81
CA GLY A 500 12.11 -15.65 -5.24
C GLY A 500 12.10 -15.63 -3.72
N ARG A 501 12.97 -14.82 -3.13
CA ARG A 501 13.13 -14.64 -1.68
C ARG A 501 13.16 -13.16 -1.33
N LEU A 502 12.42 -12.79 -0.30
CA LEU A 502 12.45 -11.47 0.34
C LEU A 502 12.90 -11.65 1.79
N ASP A 503 13.99 -11.00 2.16
CA ASP A 503 14.50 -10.91 3.53
C ASP A 503 14.46 -9.45 3.99
N ILE A 504 13.82 -9.17 5.13
CA ILE A 504 13.81 -7.84 5.75
C ILE A 504 14.28 -7.97 7.19
N ARG A 505 15.30 -7.20 7.55
CA ARG A 505 15.79 -7.06 8.91
C ARG A 505 15.81 -5.59 9.27
N MET A 506 15.04 -5.20 10.29
CA MET A 506 15.05 -3.83 10.81
C MET A 506 15.25 -3.79 12.31
N ASP A 507 16.10 -2.87 12.75
CA ASP A 507 16.46 -2.69 14.16
C ASP A 507 16.22 -1.22 14.56
N MET A 508 15.24 -1.01 15.43
CA MET A 508 14.88 0.31 15.97
C MET A 508 15.13 0.38 17.47
N THR A 509 15.62 1.53 17.93
CA THR A 509 15.78 1.81 19.35
C THR A 509 15.32 3.22 19.65
N VAL A 510 14.42 3.35 20.62
CA VAL A 510 13.96 4.66 21.12
C VAL A 510 15.16 5.39 21.71
N THR A 511 15.31 6.67 21.39
CA THR A 511 16.39 7.52 21.90
C THR A 511 15.87 8.51 22.95
N SER A 512 14.61 8.94 22.80
CA SER A 512 13.90 9.77 23.77
C SER A 512 12.40 9.47 23.74
N ALA A 513 11.74 9.70 24.88
CA ALA A 513 10.30 9.55 25.01
C ALA A 513 9.77 10.69 25.89
N GLU A 514 8.70 11.33 25.42
CA GLU A 514 7.94 12.32 26.16
C GLU A 514 6.52 11.82 26.36
N LYS A 515 6.00 12.05 27.58
CA LYS A 515 4.68 11.59 27.97
C LYS A 515 3.69 12.73 27.88
N GLY A 516 2.61 12.50 27.17
CA GLY A 516 1.45 13.36 27.04
C GLY A 516 0.63 13.47 28.31
N ASN A 517 -0.26 14.46 28.32
CA ASN A 517 -1.00 14.84 29.52
C ASN A 517 -2.30 14.05 29.67
N THR A 518 -3.07 13.93 28.59
CA THR A 518 -4.45 13.45 28.60
C THR A 518 -4.56 12.17 27.80
N ALA A 519 -5.03 11.08 28.42
CA ALA A 519 -5.29 9.84 27.71
C ALA A 519 -6.36 10.06 26.63
N VAL A 520 -6.14 9.46 25.46
CA VAL A 520 -7.13 9.49 24.38
C VAL A 520 -8.34 8.68 24.81
N ASN A 521 -9.51 9.30 24.76
CA ASN A 521 -10.79 8.62 24.99
C ASN A 521 -11.27 8.02 23.66
N TRP A 522 -10.93 6.77 23.42
CA TRP A 522 -11.44 6.04 22.26
C TRP A 522 -12.88 5.59 22.49
N TYR A 523 -13.62 5.39 21.41
CA TYR A 523 -15.04 5.06 21.40
C TYR A 523 -15.92 6.19 21.97
N ASP A 524 -15.46 7.43 21.86
CA ASP A 524 -16.18 8.62 22.27
C ASP A 524 -17.23 9.01 21.21
N GLU A 525 -18.46 9.26 21.64
CA GLU A 525 -19.53 9.78 20.79
C GLU A 525 -19.57 11.30 20.89
N TYR A 526 -19.91 11.96 19.77
CA TYR A 526 -19.96 13.42 19.69
C TYR A 526 -21.08 13.86 18.77
N ASP A 527 -21.62 15.05 19.03
CA ASP A 527 -22.86 15.55 18.43
C ASP A 527 -22.76 15.74 16.91
N SER A 528 -21.59 16.16 16.42
CA SER A 528 -21.39 16.44 14.99
C SER A 528 -21.08 15.21 14.13
N LYS A 529 -21.00 14.01 14.73
CA LYS A 529 -20.60 12.78 14.03
C LYS A 529 -21.51 12.53 12.81
N PRO A 530 -20.97 12.45 11.58
CA PRO A 530 -21.78 12.20 10.40
C PRO A 530 -22.48 10.84 10.47
N SER A 531 -23.75 10.81 10.11
CA SER A 531 -24.50 9.55 10.02
C SER A 531 -23.99 8.69 8.86
N PRO A 532 -24.19 7.35 8.89
CA PRO A 532 -23.75 6.48 7.81
C PRO A 532 -24.32 6.83 6.43
N GLY A 533 -25.51 7.44 6.35
CA GLY A 533 -26.14 7.85 5.10
C GLY A 533 -25.91 9.31 4.69
N ASP A 534 -25.33 10.13 5.58
CA ASP A 534 -25.20 11.56 5.32
C ASP A 534 -24.25 11.82 4.15
N ASP A 535 -24.70 12.65 3.21
CA ASP A 535 -23.95 13.09 2.04
C ASP A 535 -23.39 11.95 1.17
N ARG A 536 -24.04 10.77 1.24
CA ARG A 536 -23.79 9.65 0.33
C ARG A 536 -24.85 9.64 -0.77
N PRO A 537 -24.47 9.64 -2.05
CA PRO A 537 -25.42 9.51 -3.14
C PRO A 537 -26.25 8.22 -3.01
N THR A 538 -27.52 8.29 -3.36
CA THR A 538 -28.41 7.13 -3.37
C THR A 538 -28.36 6.42 -4.72
N SER A 539 -28.84 5.17 -4.78
CA SER A 539 -28.98 4.42 -6.03
C SER A 539 -29.89 5.09 -7.06
N ALA A 540 -30.77 6.00 -6.65
CA ALA A 540 -31.67 6.72 -7.55
C ALA A 540 -30.93 7.66 -8.54
N GLY A 541 -29.71 8.09 -8.20
CA GLY A 541 -28.89 8.93 -9.08
C GLY A 541 -28.05 8.13 -10.08
N LYS A 542 -28.04 6.80 -9.99
CA LYS A 542 -27.22 5.96 -10.87
C LYS A 542 -27.88 5.78 -12.24
N ARG A 543 -27.04 5.63 -13.26
CA ARG A 543 -27.40 5.43 -14.66
C ARG A 543 -26.70 4.19 -15.19
N ASP A 544 -27.42 3.44 -16.01
CA ASP A 544 -26.85 2.29 -16.71
C ASP A 544 -26.01 2.74 -17.89
N TRP A 545 -24.99 1.95 -18.20
CA TRP A 545 -24.08 2.22 -19.31
C TRP A 545 -24.71 1.79 -20.63
N ALA A 546 -24.69 2.69 -21.62
CA ALA A 546 -24.93 2.30 -23.01
C ALA A 546 -23.64 1.73 -23.60
N SER A 547 -22.73 2.61 -24.00
CA SER A 547 -21.40 2.29 -24.51
C SER A 547 -20.29 3.07 -23.80
N HIS A 548 -20.63 3.94 -22.85
CA HIS A 548 -19.72 4.75 -22.07
C HIS A 548 -20.38 5.11 -20.74
N MET A 549 -19.60 5.69 -19.83
CA MET A 549 -20.13 6.28 -18.60
C MET A 549 -21.09 7.42 -18.93
N PRO A 550 -22.29 7.47 -18.33
CA PRO A 550 -23.18 8.62 -18.46
C PRO A 550 -22.54 9.88 -17.90
N ASP A 551 -22.52 10.95 -18.69
CA ASP A 551 -21.86 12.20 -18.36
C ASP A 551 -22.88 13.27 -17.96
N GLU A 552 -23.90 13.49 -18.80
CA GLU A 552 -25.00 14.45 -18.58
C GLU A 552 -24.53 15.90 -18.28
N SER A 553 -23.34 16.30 -18.77
CA SER A 553 -22.85 17.68 -18.58
C SER A 553 -23.46 18.68 -19.56
N ASP A 554 -23.91 19.82 -19.02
CA ASP A 554 -24.31 21.01 -19.78
C ASP A 554 -23.20 22.09 -19.81
N SER A 555 -22.16 21.93 -19.01
CA SER A 555 -21.13 22.96 -18.78
C SER A 555 -19.86 22.74 -19.61
N ARG A 556 -19.58 21.50 -19.98
CA ARG A 556 -18.49 21.08 -20.86
C ARG A 556 -19.02 20.17 -21.97
N LEU A 557 -18.18 19.89 -22.96
CA LEU A 557 -18.51 18.94 -24.02
C LEU A 557 -18.80 17.57 -23.41
N ASN A 558 -20.06 17.15 -23.47
CA ASN A 558 -20.44 15.85 -22.96
C ASN A 558 -20.00 14.72 -23.91
N ILE A 559 -19.80 13.54 -23.33
CA ILE A 559 -19.35 12.37 -24.08
C ILE A 559 -20.44 11.83 -25.02
N GLU A 560 -21.73 11.97 -24.65
CA GLU A 560 -22.87 11.49 -25.44
C GLU A 560 -22.89 12.13 -26.84
N GLU A 561 -22.74 13.46 -26.91
CA GLU A 561 -22.70 14.21 -28.17
C GLU A 561 -21.50 13.83 -29.03
N THR A 562 -20.35 13.60 -28.39
CA THR A 562 -19.11 13.22 -29.06
C THR A 562 -19.23 11.82 -29.69
N VAL A 563 -19.76 10.85 -28.95
CA VAL A 563 -19.97 9.47 -29.42
C VAL A 563 -21.08 9.42 -30.49
N ALA A 564 -22.17 10.18 -30.32
CA ALA A 564 -23.22 10.29 -31.32
C ALA A 564 -22.70 10.89 -32.64
N CYS A 565 -21.85 11.91 -32.57
CA CYS A 565 -21.25 12.46 -33.78
C CYS A 565 -20.30 11.46 -34.46
N MET A 566 -19.46 10.78 -33.68
CA MET A 566 -18.49 9.80 -34.19
C MET A 566 -19.20 8.68 -34.96
N THR A 567 -20.24 8.09 -34.38
CA THR A 567 -21.01 7.00 -34.99
C THR A 567 -21.76 7.46 -36.25
N ALA A 568 -22.26 8.70 -36.28
CA ALA A 568 -22.92 9.26 -37.46
C ALA A 568 -21.94 9.63 -38.60
N THR A 569 -20.78 10.19 -38.28
CA THR A 569 -19.83 10.75 -39.27
C THR A 569 -18.83 9.70 -39.76
N TYR A 570 -18.40 8.81 -38.86
CA TYR A 570 -17.39 7.78 -39.11
C TYR A 570 -17.91 6.39 -38.73
N PRO A 571 -19.00 5.89 -39.35
CA PRO A 571 -19.62 4.61 -38.99
C PRO A 571 -18.70 3.40 -39.23
N THR A 572 -17.70 3.53 -40.11
CA THR A 572 -16.73 2.46 -40.40
C THR A 572 -15.44 2.59 -39.60
N SER A 573 -15.37 3.49 -38.62
CA SER A 573 -14.20 3.55 -37.73
C SER A 573 -14.21 2.38 -36.76
N ASP A 574 -13.04 1.88 -36.37
CA ASP A 574 -12.95 0.72 -35.47
C ASP A 574 -13.68 0.98 -34.14
N ALA A 575 -13.61 2.20 -33.62
CA ALA A 575 -14.35 2.63 -32.42
C ALA A 575 -15.88 2.59 -32.62
N SER A 576 -16.40 3.08 -33.74
CA SER A 576 -17.83 3.01 -34.05
C SER A 576 -18.30 1.56 -34.18
N VAL A 577 -17.54 0.73 -34.90
CA VAL A 577 -17.83 -0.70 -35.09
C VAL A 577 -17.80 -1.45 -33.76
N ALA A 578 -16.84 -1.15 -32.89
CA ALA A 578 -16.75 -1.75 -31.56
C ALA A 578 -18.01 -1.45 -30.73
N VAL A 579 -18.43 -0.18 -30.67
CA VAL A 579 -19.62 0.24 -29.93
C VAL A 579 -20.91 -0.34 -30.52
N ASP A 580 -21.07 -0.32 -31.85
CA ASP A 580 -22.25 -0.85 -32.54
C ASP A 580 -22.39 -2.37 -32.35
N SER A 581 -21.28 -3.09 -32.16
CA SER A 581 -21.26 -4.54 -31.90
C SER A 581 -21.40 -4.93 -30.43
N GLY A 582 -21.63 -3.97 -29.53
CA GLY A 582 -21.84 -4.22 -28.10
C GLY A 582 -20.59 -4.00 -27.22
N GLY A 583 -19.52 -3.46 -27.79
CA GLY A 583 -18.37 -2.93 -27.07
C GLY A 583 -18.70 -1.66 -26.27
N TYR A 584 -17.69 -1.15 -25.58
CA TYR A 584 -17.79 0.07 -24.78
C TYR A 584 -16.46 0.81 -24.66
N PHE A 585 -16.52 2.08 -24.30
CA PHE A 585 -15.40 2.92 -23.95
C PHE A 585 -15.02 2.68 -22.48
N TRP A 586 -13.95 1.93 -22.26
CA TRP A 586 -13.46 1.58 -20.93
C TRP A 586 -12.62 2.69 -20.30
N LYS A 587 -12.13 3.65 -21.08
CA LYS A 587 -11.44 4.85 -20.58
C LYS A 587 -11.79 6.06 -21.43
N ALA A 588 -12.01 7.20 -20.78
CA ALA A 588 -12.30 8.46 -21.47
C ALA A 588 -11.63 9.61 -20.73
N ASN A 589 -10.89 10.45 -21.44
CA ASN A 589 -10.21 11.63 -20.90
C ASN A 589 -10.65 12.87 -21.68
N HIS A 590 -11.10 13.89 -20.96
CA HIS A 590 -11.47 15.19 -21.49
C HIS A 590 -10.50 16.26 -20.97
N LEU A 591 -9.93 17.03 -21.89
CA LEU A 591 -9.11 18.19 -21.54
C LEU A 591 -10.03 19.36 -21.19
N LEU A 592 -10.03 19.79 -19.93
CA LEU A 592 -10.92 20.86 -19.45
C LEU A 592 -10.65 22.17 -20.20
N GLY A 593 -11.71 22.76 -20.75
CA GLY A 593 -11.63 23.98 -21.54
C GLY A 593 -11.29 23.78 -23.03
N ASP A 594 -11.07 22.54 -23.47
CA ASP A 594 -10.94 22.17 -24.88
C ASP A 594 -12.22 21.43 -25.36
N MET A 595 -12.35 21.24 -26.67
CA MET A 595 -13.45 20.51 -27.30
C MET A 595 -13.00 19.12 -27.74
N LYS A 596 -12.12 18.48 -26.96
CA LYS A 596 -11.48 17.21 -27.32
C LYS A 596 -11.77 16.11 -26.31
N TRP A 597 -11.89 14.90 -26.83
CA TRP A 597 -12.00 13.66 -26.06
C TRP A 597 -10.98 12.65 -26.57
N ASN A 598 -10.29 12.00 -25.64
CA ASN A 598 -9.52 10.79 -25.90
C ASN A 598 -10.30 9.61 -25.32
N LEU A 599 -10.77 8.72 -26.19
CA LEU A 599 -11.62 7.60 -25.83
C LEU A 599 -10.91 6.28 -26.17
N SER A 600 -10.81 5.39 -25.19
CA SER A 600 -10.30 4.03 -25.36
C SER A 600 -11.46 3.05 -25.34
N TRP A 601 -11.54 2.18 -26.34
CA TRP A 601 -12.64 1.25 -26.55
C TRP A 601 -12.17 -0.20 -26.49
N VAL A 602 -13.11 -1.10 -26.21
CA VAL A 602 -12.95 -2.55 -26.27
C VAL A 602 -14.19 -3.16 -26.93
N ASP A 603 -13.97 -4.10 -27.85
CA ASP A 603 -15.03 -4.83 -28.55
C ASP A 603 -15.30 -6.22 -27.95
N THR A 604 -16.33 -6.90 -28.43
CA THR A 604 -16.73 -8.22 -27.91
C THR A 604 -15.76 -9.37 -28.23
N GLN A 605 -14.70 -9.11 -29.01
CA GLN A 605 -13.65 -10.07 -29.35
C GLN A 605 -12.34 -9.77 -28.60
N ASP A 606 -12.40 -8.98 -27.53
CA ASP A 606 -11.24 -8.50 -26.76
C ASP A 606 -10.25 -7.65 -27.58
N SER A 607 -10.65 -7.16 -28.76
CA SER A 607 -9.87 -6.17 -29.48
C SER A 607 -10.10 -4.81 -28.85
N SER A 608 -9.03 -4.02 -28.75
CA SER A 608 -9.10 -2.71 -28.11
C SER A 608 -8.23 -1.69 -28.82
N GLY A 609 -8.66 -0.44 -28.75
CA GLY A 609 -7.96 0.68 -29.35
C GLY A 609 -8.36 2.00 -28.72
N TRP A 610 -7.91 3.09 -29.33
CA TRP A 610 -8.18 4.44 -28.87
C TRP A 610 -8.47 5.38 -30.04
N ILE A 611 -9.20 6.44 -29.75
CA ILE A 611 -9.59 7.47 -30.72
C ILE A 611 -9.59 8.85 -30.07
N HIS A 612 -8.92 9.80 -30.71
CA HIS A 612 -8.88 11.20 -30.31
C HIS A 612 -9.83 12.00 -31.21
N LEU A 613 -10.86 12.56 -30.60
CA LEU A 613 -11.91 13.31 -31.28
C LEU A 613 -11.85 14.79 -30.91
N SER A 614 -12.06 15.66 -31.89
CA SER A 614 -12.27 17.09 -31.69
C SER A 614 -13.66 17.47 -32.19
N MET A 615 -14.36 18.29 -31.42
CA MET A 615 -15.65 18.86 -31.76
C MET A 615 -15.52 20.33 -32.17
N ASP A 616 -16.21 20.72 -33.24
CA ASP A 616 -16.44 22.10 -33.64
C ASP A 616 -17.94 22.30 -33.88
N GLY A 617 -18.64 22.84 -32.88
CA GLY A 617 -20.10 22.87 -32.87
C GLY A 617 -20.68 21.46 -32.86
N GLN A 618 -21.35 21.07 -33.96
CA GLN A 618 -21.94 19.73 -34.13
C GLN A 618 -21.12 18.80 -35.03
N GLU A 619 -19.99 19.27 -35.55
CA GLU A 619 -19.10 18.47 -36.39
C GLU A 619 -17.97 17.90 -35.55
N CYS A 620 -17.67 16.60 -35.72
CA CYS A 620 -16.55 15.93 -35.10
C CYS A 620 -15.50 15.57 -36.15
N SER A 621 -14.24 15.61 -35.74
CA SER A 621 -13.10 15.17 -36.55
C SER A 621 -12.21 14.24 -35.75
N ILE A 622 -11.74 13.18 -36.40
CA ILE A 622 -10.72 12.28 -35.84
C ILE A 622 -9.37 12.97 -35.98
N ILE A 623 -8.73 13.29 -34.85
CA ILE A 623 -7.36 13.79 -34.81
C ILE A 623 -6.40 12.63 -35.08
N GLU A 624 -6.58 11.55 -34.33
CA GLU A 624 -5.73 10.37 -34.36
C GLU A 624 -6.50 9.15 -33.80
N SER A 625 -6.09 7.95 -34.19
CA SER A 625 -6.64 6.70 -33.69
C SER A 625 -5.62 5.58 -33.79
N GLY A 626 -5.69 4.60 -32.91
CA GLY A 626 -4.79 3.46 -32.90
C GLY A 626 -5.41 2.22 -32.25
N GLN A 627 -4.67 1.12 -32.33
CA GLN A 627 -5.01 -0.16 -31.69
C GLN A 627 -4.04 -0.39 -30.54
N TYR A 628 -4.52 -0.97 -29.44
CA TYR A 628 -3.66 -1.48 -28.37
C TYR A 628 -3.05 -2.83 -28.76
N GLN A 629 -2.05 -3.28 -28.00
CA GLN A 629 -1.54 -4.64 -28.15
C GLN A 629 -2.54 -5.64 -27.53
N ASP A 630 -2.62 -6.86 -28.09
CA ASP A 630 -3.52 -7.90 -27.59
C ASP A 630 -3.27 -8.16 -26.08
N GLY A 631 -4.33 -8.06 -25.26
CA GLY A 631 -4.30 -8.35 -23.83
C GLY A 631 -4.28 -7.13 -22.89
N GLU A 632 -4.32 -5.90 -23.41
CA GLU A 632 -4.40 -4.66 -22.59
C GLU A 632 -5.67 -4.59 -21.73
N VAL A 633 -6.82 -5.02 -22.30
CA VAL A 633 -8.11 -5.03 -21.61
C VAL A 633 -8.94 -6.19 -22.17
N SER A 634 -9.72 -6.84 -21.31
CA SER A 634 -10.72 -7.83 -21.74
C SER A 634 -12.12 -7.26 -21.62
N TRP A 635 -12.95 -7.56 -22.62
CA TRP A 635 -14.35 -7.20 -22.65
C TRP A 635 -15.10 -7.97 -21.58
N ASP A 636 -15.68 -7.22 -20.63
CA ASP A 636 -16.64 -7.76 -19.70
C ASP A 636 -17.67 -6.69 -19.34
N LYS A 637 -18.69 -6.58 -20.18
CA LYS A 637 -19.79 -5.64 -19.93
C LYS A 637 -20.59 -6.00 -18.67
N THR A 638 -20.54 -7.26 -18.21
CA THR A 638 -21.33 -7.71 -17.05
C THR A 638 -20.73 -7.27 -15.72
N SER A 639 -19.42 -6.96 -15.69
CA SER A 639 -18.76 -6.39 -14.52
C SER A 639 -18.84 -4.86 -14.47
N VAL A 640 -19.42 -4.18 -15.47
CA VAL A 640 -19.58 -2.71 -15.45
C VAL A 640 -20.84 -2.33 -14.67
N PRO A 641 -20.73 -1.69 -13.49
CA PRO A 641 -21.87 -1.31 -12.67
C PRO A 641 -22.56 -0.05 -13.19
N SER A 642 -23.81 0.18 -12.77
CA SER A 642 -24.45 1.49 -12.93
C SER A 642 -23.72 2.54 -12.09
N THR A 643 -23.44 3.71 -12.68
CA THR A 643 -22.64 4.77 -12.05
C THR A 643 -23.44 6.05 -11.87
N LEU A 644 -22.99 6.94 -10.99
CA LEU A 644 -23.42 8.34 -11.02
C LEU A 644 -22.87 9.02 -12.28
N THR A 645 -23.38 10.19 -12.63
CA THR A 645 -22.96 10.90 -13.83
C THR A 645 -21.60 11.57 -13.65
N LEU A 646 -20.81 11.65 -14.74
CA LEU A 646 -19.48 12.26 -14.69
C LEU A 646 -19.56 13.76 -14.33
N ASP A 647 -20.60 14.47 -14.77
CA ASP A 647 -20.86 15.86 -14.36
C ASP A 647 -21.09 16.00 -12.85
N TYR A 648 -21.94 15.13 -12.26
CA TYR A 648 -22.22 15.14 -10.82
C TYR A 648 -20.95 14.86 -10.00
N LEU A 649 -20.19 13.85 -10.39
CA LEU A 649 -18.97 13.44 -9.70
C LEU A 649 -17.86 14.50 -9.83
N GLY A 650 -17.68 15.05 -11.03
CA GLY A 650 -16.73 16.15 -11.28
C GLY A 650 -17.07 17.39 -10.44
N SER A 651 -18.34 17.80 -10.42
CA SER A 651 -18.82 18.92 -9.61
C SER A 651 -18.60 18.69 -8.11
N ARG A 652 -18.73 17.44 -7.66
CA ARG A 652 -18.55 17.07 -6.25
C ARG A 652 -17.07 17.04 -5.84
N LEU A 653 -16.20 16.52 -6.70
CA LEU A 653 -14.75 16.50 -6.49
C LEU A 653 -14.17 17.92 -6.44
N LEU A 654 -14.74 18.83 -7.23
CA LEU A 654 -14.36 20.23 -7.34
C LEU A 654 -15.18 21.15 -6.41
N ALA A 655 -15.95 20.61 -5.48
CA ALA A 655 -16.78 21.41 -4.59
C ALA A 655 -15.92 22.18 -3.56
N GLN A 656 -16.19 23.48 -3.44
CA GLN A 656 -15.42 24.38 -2.58
C GLN A 656 -15.37 23.89 -1.12
N GLY A 657 -14.15 23.83 -0.56
CA GLY A 657 -13.92 23.47 0.84
C GLY A 657 -14.10 21.98 1.17
N ARG A 658 -14.43 21.16 0.18
CA ARG A 658 -14.58 19.71 0.36
C ARG A 658 -13.24 19.00 0.31
N TYR A 659 -12.48 19.27 -0.76
CA TYR A 659 -11.14 18.75 -1.02
C TYR A 659 -10.24 19.91 -1.49
N SER A 660 -9.82 20.74 -0.54
CA SER A 660 -9.15 22.02 -0.82
C SER A 660 -7.91 21.91 -1.73
N GLN A 661 -7.11 20.85 -1.59
CA GLN A 661 -5.93 20.65 -2.44
C GLN A 661 -6.32 20.31 -3.89
N VAL A 662 -7.30 19.42 -4.09
CA VAL A 662 -7.84 19.09 -5.42
C VAL A 662 -8.41 20.34 -6.09
N GLU A 663 -9.18 21.12 -5.33
CA GLU A 663 -9.73 22.40 -5.77
C GLU A 663 -8.60 23.36 -6.19
N GLN A 664 -7.60 23.58 -5.33
CA GLN A 664 -6.49 24.50 -5.61
C GLN A 664 -5.71 24.11 -6.87
N VAL A 665 -5.38 22.84 -7.04
CA VAL A 665 -4.61 22.40 -8.20
C VAL A 665 -5.41 22.56 -9.49
N LEU A 666 -6.70 22.18 -9.49
CA LEU A 666 -7.54 22.14 -10.70
C LEU A 666 -8.21 23.48 -11.04
N PHE A 667 -8.47 24.39 -10.08
CA PHE A 667 -9.09 25.70 -10.34
C PHE A 667 -8.10 26.84 -10.58
N GLU A 668 -6.84 26.73 -10.13
CA GLU A 668 -5.86 27.78 -10.42
C GLU A 668 -5.60 27.85 -11.93
N GLU A 669 -6.27 28.80 -12.59
CA GLU A 669 -6.04 29.12 -14.00
C GLU A 669 -4.60 29.60 -14.20
N ASN A 670 -3.74 28.67 -14.62
CA ASN A 670 -2.44 28.97 -15.15
C ASN A 670 -2.41 28.47 -16.60
N ALA A 671 -2.01 29.33 -17.54
CA ALA A 671 -1.98 29.01 -18.97
C ALA A 671 -1.03 27.85 -19.34
N ALA A 672 -0.23 27.36 -18.38
CA ALA A 672 0.67 26.21 -18.51
C ALA A 672 0.13 24.90 -17.93
N LYS A 673 -1.06 24.90 -17.30
CA LYS A 673 -1.68 23.69 -16.71
C LYS A 673 -2.52 22.94 -17.74
N THR A 674 -2.32 21.63 -17.80
CA THR A 674 -3.12 20.70 -18.61
C THR A 674 -4.05 19.92 -17.68
N ASN A 675 -5.27 20.44 -17.47
CA ASN A 675 -6.24 19.84 -16.56
C ASN A 675 -7.15 18.85 -17.30
N MET A 676 -7.24 17.62 -16.82
CA MET A 676 -8.05 16.59 -17.42
C MET A 676 -9.08 16.04 -16.42
N LEU A 677 -10.27 15.69 -16.93
CA LEU A 677 -11.31 14.97 -16.21
C LEU A 677 -11.77 13.80 -17.06
N GLY A 678 -11.95 12.64 -16.45
CA GLY A 678 -12.26 11.44 -17.17
C GLY A 678 -12.72 10.31 -16.28
N TYR A 679 -12.83 9.12 -16.86
CA TYR A 679 -13.10 7.90 -16.12
C TYR A 679 -12.31 6.72 -16.70
N ARG A 680 -12.17 5.67 -15.88
CA ARG A 680 -11.59 4.38 -16.25
C ARG A 680 -12.40 3.24 -15.63
N VAL A 681 -12.58 2.17 -16.39
CA VAL A 681 -13.15 0.90 -15.95
C VAL A 681 -12.00 -0.07 -15.69
N LEU A 682 -12.01 -0.71 -14.52
CA LEU A 682 -11.06 -1.77 -14.16
C LEU A 682 -11.71 -3.13 -14.37
N SER A 683 -11.31 -3.78 -15.46
CA SER A 683 -11.71 -5.14 -15.85
C SER A 683 -10.45 -6.02 -15.86
N GLY A 684 -9.94 -6.44 -14.69
CA GLY A 684 -8.73 -7.27 -14.58
C GLY A 684 -7.85 -6.98 -13.35
N GLU A 685 -6.65 -7.57 -13.34
CA GLU A 685 -5.57 -7.27 -12.39
C GLU A 685 -5.01 -5.86 -12.65
N ALA A 686 -4.61 -5.17 -11.58
CA ALA A 686 -4.20 -3.76 -11.56
C ALA A 686 -2.79 -3.54 -12.12
N ASP A 687 -2.63 -2.62 -13.08
CA ASP A 687 -1.34 -2.32 -13.74
C ASP A 687 -0.95 -0.82 -13.70
N ASP A 688 -1.84 0.10 -13.29
CA ASP A 688 -1.60 1.56 -13.33
C ASP A 688 -1.62 2.25 -11.94
N LEU A 689 -1.06 3.46 -11.86
CA LEU A 689 -0.98 4.30 -10.66
C LEU A 689 -2.37 4.68 -10.09
N SER A 690 -3.40 4.73 -10.95
CA SER A 690 -4.81 4.86 -10.54
C SER A 690 -5.28 3.65 -9.74
N ASP A 691 -4.74 2.48 -10.03
CA ASP A 691 -5.14 1.20 -9.46
C ASP A 691 -4.47 1.00 -8.10
N LEU A 692 -3.31 1.65 -7.92
CA LEU A 692 -2.52 1.74 -6.70
C LEU A 692 -3.14 2.67 -5.64
N LEU A 693 -3.95 3.64 -6.05
CA LEU A 693 -4.88 4.38 -5.16
C LEU A 693 -6.20 3.62 -4.91
N SER A 694 -6.40 2.52 -5.64
CA SER A 694 -7.63 1.75 -5.70
C SER A 694 -7.45 0.31 -5.19
N SER A 695 -6.35 -0.04 -4.51
CA SER A 695 -6.09 -1.44 -4.12
C SER A 695 -7.12 -2.07 -3.17
N ASP A 696 -7.98 -1.25 -2.56
CA ASP A 696 -9.15 -1.70 -1.77
C ASP A 696 -10.41 -1.96 -2.63
N LEU A 697 -10.32 -1.81 -3.96
CA LEU A 697 -11.43 -1.81 -4.90
C LEU A 697 -11.37 -3.08 -5.77
N SER A 698 -12.40 -3.93 -5.66
CA SER A 698 -12.57 -5.18 -6.42
C SER A 698 -12.65 -5.00 -7.93
N THR A 699 -12.55 -6.07 -8.71
CA THR A 699 -12.83 -6.06 -10.15
C THR A 699 -14.26 -5.54 -10.45
N GLY A 700 -14.43 -4.85 -11.59
CA GLY A 700 -15.72 -4.27 -11.98
C GLY A 700 -16.00 -2.89 -11.37
N ILE A 701 -14.97 -2.07 -11.18
CA ILE A 701 -15.11 -0.73 -10.62
C ILE A 701 -14.86 0.33 -11.69
N VAL A 702 -15.66 1.40 -11.61
CA VAL A 702 -15.51 2.58 -12.45
C VAL A 702 -14.97 3.70 -11.57
N THR A 703 -13.81 4.22 -11.96
CA THR A 703 -13.13 5.30 -11.25
C THR A 703 -13.15 6.57 -12.10
N VAL A 704 -13.64 7.66 -11.53
CA VAL A 704 -13.44 9.01 -12.08
C VAL A 704 -12.04 9.46 -11.74
N VAL A 705 -11.34 9.99 -12.74
CA VAL A 705 -9.97 10.48 -12.63
C VAL A 705 -9.95 11.96 -12.99
N ALA A 706 -9.35 12.77 -12.11
CA ALA A 706 -9.01 14.15 -12.42
C ALA A 706 -7.51 14.31 -12.30
N SER A 707 -6.87 14.92 -13.30
CA SER A 707 -5.43 15.09 -13.33
C SER A 707 -5.01 16.45 -13.84
N SER A 708 -3.79 16.85 -13.47
CA SER A 708 -3.20 18.11 -13.89
C SER A 708 -1.69 17.93 -14.07
N GLU A 709 -1.16 18.42 -15.18
CA GLU A 709 0.28 18.47 -15.45
C GLU A 709 0.70 19.91 -15.72
N TRP A 710 1.82 20.34 -15.12
CA TRP A 710 2.38 21.67 -15.35
C TRP A 710 3.87 21.74 -15.01
N SER A 711 4.57 22.71 -15.59
CA SER A 711 5.95 23.02 -15.22
C SER A 711 6.02 24.37 -14.52
N GLN A 712 6.71 24.44 -13.39
CA GLN A 712 6.92 25.67 -12.62
C GLN A 712 8.31 25.66 -11.97
N SER A 713 9.05 26.75 -12.13
CA SER A 713 10.34 26.95 -11.44
C SER A 713 11.37 25.83 -11.67
N ASN A 714 11.52 25.35 -12.92
CA ASN A 714 12.37 24.21 -13.31
C ASN A 714 11.99 22.89 -12.62
N ARG A 715 10.72 22.72 -12.28
CA ARG A 715 10.16 21.45 -11.85
C ARG A 715 8.93 21.12 -12.67
N ASP A 716 8.78 19.85 -13.00
CA ASP A 716 7.60 19.29 -13.63
C ASP A 716 6.73 18.66 -12.55
N TYR A 717 5.45 18.96 -12.58
CA TYR A 717 4.46 18.52 -11.61
C TYR A 717 3.42 17.66 -12.31
N SER A 718 3.07 16.54 -11.68
CA SER A 718 1.90 15.74 -12.01
C SER A 718 1.01 15.63 -10.80
N PHE A 719 -0.30 15.74 -11.01
CA PHE A 719 -1.32 15.60 -9.98
C PHE A 719 -2.40 14.65 -10.48
N ASN A 720 -2.81 13.70 -9.65
CA ASN A 720 -3.87 12.74 -9.97
C ASN A 720 -4.78 12.56 -8.75
N ALA A 721 -6.09 12.66 -8.96
CA ALA A 721 -7.12 12.42 -7.96
C ALA A 721 -8.12 11.38 -8.50
N VAL A 722 -8.59 10.50 -7.60
CA VAL A 722 -9.49 9.39 -7.97
C VAL A 722 -10.74 9.34 -7.09
N MET A 723 -11.87 9.00 -7.71
CA MET A 723 -13.16 8.85 -7.03
C MET A 723 -13.94 7.66 -7.59
N ASP A 724 -14.53 6.84 -6.73
CA ASP A 724 -15.42 5.76 -7.14
C ASP A 724 -16.71 6.34 -7.73
N ALA A 725 -17.00 6.02 -8.99
CA ALA A 725 -18.14 6.54 -9.72
C ALA A 725 -19.49 6.00 -9.23
N THR A 726 -19.49 4.89 -8.49
CA THR A 726 -20.71 4.26 -7.97
C THR A 726 -21.11 4.80 -6.60
N THR A 727 -20.14 5.21 -5.77
CA THR A 727 -20.39 5.68 -4.40
C THR A 727 -20.08 7.16 -4.18
N ALA A 728 -19.38 7.80 -5.11
CA ALA A 728 -18.77 9.13 -4.95
C ALA A 728 -17.80 9.22 -3.75
N ARG A 729 -17.22 8.10 -3.33
CA ARG A 729 -16.15 8.04 -2.35
C ARG A 729 -14.83 8.41 -3.02
N VAL A 730 -14.11 9.39 -2.50
CA VAL A 730 -12.76 9.71 -2.97
C VAL A 730 -11.78 8.66 -2.44
N GLY A 731 -10.96 8.09 -3.34
CA GLY A 731 -9.88 7.17 -2.95
C GLY A 731 -8.68 7.94 -2.38
N GLY A 732 -8.34 9.03 -3.03
CA GLY A 732 -7.25 9.91 -2.64
C GLY A 732 -6.76 10.77 -3.80
N TRP A 733 -5.64 11.44 -3.58
CA TRP A 733 -4.90 12.14 -4.62
C TRP A 733 -3.41 12.14 -4.33
N ILE A 734 -2.62 12.32 -5.37
CA ILE A 734 -1.16 12.33 -5.35
C ILE A 734 -0.64 13.47 -6.22
N GLN A 735 0.34 14.19 -5.72
CA GLN A 735 1.13 15.18 -6.44
C GLN A 735 2.59 14.72 -6.41
N ILE A 736 3.22 14.65 -7.58
CA ILE A 736 4.64 14.35 -7.72
C ILE A 736 5.29 15.55 -8.40
N SER A 737 6.44 15.98 -7.91
CA SER A 737 7.27 16.96 -8.61
C SER A 737 8.69 16.44 -8.79
N THR A 738 9.25 16.66 -9.98
CA THR A 738 10.62 16.28 -10.37
C THR A 738 11.35 17.48 -10.95
N ALA A 739 12.69 17.45 -11.01
CA ALA A 739 13.42 18.46 -11.77
C ALA A 739 13.00 18.43 -13.25
N SER A 740 12.82 19.60 -13.87
CA SER A 740 12.58 19.71 -15.32
C SER A 740 13.90 19.59 -16.08
N ASP A 741 13.89 18.87 -17.19
CA ASP A 741 15.02 18.72 -18.13
C ASP A 741 15.41 20.02 -18.88
#